data_AF-A0A0B8N2U7-F1
#
_entry.id   AF-A0A0B8N2U7-F1
#
_cell.length_a   1.000
_cell.length_b   1.000
_cell.length_c   1.000
_cell.angle_alpha   90.00
_cell.angle_beta   90.00
_cell.angle_gamma   90.00
#
_symmetry.space_group_name_H-M   'P 1'
#
loop_
_entity.id
_entity.type
_entity.pdbx_description
1 polymer ?
#
loop_
_entity_poly.entity_id
_entity_poly.type
_entity_poly.pdbx_seq_one_letter_code
_entity_poly.pdbx_strand_id
1 'polypeptide(L)'
;MLLRPAFLAWSVLLLGATAIPSIKPRQKTCLPPVNQNYSASISFTGCYTDDSSRILQGGSATPRGGTAPQTCADTCGLSGFTYAGVEYGSQCYCGNSIRSDAQKQDDGACTMACSGNSSEICGGTWLVDIYQISNPSPDPVPLSGSVKPNCTMDPLCSNPICNTSLDPVTRAKGLVDAMTFEEKVQNTQNGSPGSARLGLPAYQWWSEALHGVAGSPGVNFQPSGNFSYATSFPQPILMSAAFDDALINQVGTVVSIEGRAFNNYGEAGLDFWTPNINPFRDPRWGRGQETPGEDPYHIARYVYNLVDGLQNGIGPANPRVVATCKHFAGYDIEDWEGNARYGFNAIISTQDLSEYYLPPFKSCARDAQVDAIMCSYNAVNGIPTCADSYLLDTILRDHWNWNQTGHWVTSDCDAIDNIYADHHYTSSLAAAAADALNAGTNLDCGTTMSDNLAAAAAQDLFQNATLDSALVQLYASLVRLGWVDSEDSQYSSLGWSDVGTTASQQLANRAAVEGIVLLKNDHKKVLPLSQNVKTIALIGPYANATTQLQGNYYGTPEYIRTLVWGAEQMGYTVQYETGTGINSTDTSGFAAAVAAAKTADVVIYAGGIDNSIEAEAMDRDTIAWTGNQLQLIDQLSQAGKPLVVLQFGAGQLDDSALLQNDNVNALLWCGYPSQAGGQAVFDILTGQSAPAGRLPVTQYPANYTDAIPMTDMSLRSNGSIPGRTYRWYDDAVIPFGFGLHYTTFDVSWADKKLGPYNTASLVAKASKSKYQDTAPFDSFHVNVKNTGKVTSDFVTLVFASTDNAGPKPYPIKTLVGYARASSIKPGETRANLSFVLEGIKKVKFEERPIPEIIDPYDVLINVKYTGICGSDVHYWEHGAIGSFVVREPMVLGHESSGIVSKVGHKVTTLKVGDRVAMEPGIPCRRCEPCKSGKYHLCINMAFAATPPYDGTLARYYRLPEDFCYKLPDSIPLKEGALIEPLGVAVHVAKQGNIAPGNSVVVFGAGPVGLLCCAVAKAFGASKVIVSDIQQTRLDFAKKYIADGTFQSARVSAEENANRLKEEHGILAGADVVLEASGAEPAIHTGVHVLRTGGTFVQAGMGKSEMNFPIMAVCGKELNFKGSFRYGSGDYKLAVELVATGKISVKELITGEFKFEDAEQAYVDVKAGKGIKTIIAGLD
;
A
#
# COMPACT_ATOMS: atom_id res chain seq x y z
N MET A 1 -48.44 -25.10 21.13
CA MET A 1 -49.39 -24.39 20.25
C MET A 1 -48.54 -23.68 19.19
N LEU A 2 -48.18 -24.35 18.08
CA LEU A 2 -48.91 -24.43 16.79
C LEU A 2 -49.00 -23.03 16.12
N LEU A 3 -48.51 -22.72 14.91
CA LEU A 3 -48.30 -23.50 13.68
C LEU A 3 -47.34 -22.78 12.68
N ARG A 4 -46.80 -23.59 11.75
CA ARG A 4 -45.97 -23.27 10.56
C ARG A 4 -46.71 -22.47 9.46
N PRO A 5 -46.01 -21.91 8.45
CA PRO A 5 -46.58 -21.71 7.12
C PRO A 5 -46.16 -22.79 6.12
N ALA A 6 -47.06 -23.08 5.18
CA ALA A 6 -46.93 -24.04 4.10
C ALA A 6 -46.81 -23.32 2.74
N PHE A 7 -46.16 -24.03 1.82
CA PHE A 7 -46.00 -23.76 0.39
C PHE A 7 -47.31 -23.56 -0.39
N LEU A 8 -47.26 -22.79 -1.47
CA LEU A 8 -47.98 -23.11 -2.72
C LEU A 8 -47.30 -22.48 -3.94
N ALA A 9 -47.22 -23.28 -5.01
CA ALA A 9 -46.68 -22.98 -6.33
C ALA A 9 -47.81 -22.95 -7.39
N TRP A 10 -47.56 -22.26 -8.52
CA TRP A 10 -47.93 -22.54 -9.94
C TRP A 10 -47.85 -21.20 -10.74
N SER A 11 -46.98 -21.02 -11.74
CA SER A 11 -47.03 -21.46 -13.17
C SER A 11 -48.21 -20.79 -13.93
N VAL A 12 -48.17 -20.10 -15.08
CA VAL A 12 -47.31 -19.97 -16.30
C VAL A 12 -47.74 -18.69 -17.07
N LEU A 13 -46.85 -17.99 -17.80
CA LEU A 13 -47.08 -17.57 -19.21
C LEU A 13 -45.84 -16.92 -19.87
N LEU A 14 -45.40 -17.57 -20.95
CA LEU A 14 -44.36 -17.14 -21.87
C LEU A 14 -44.78 -15.88 -22.65
N LEU A 15 -43.86 -14.93 -22.78
CA LEU A 15 -43.73 -14.06 -23.96
C LEU A 15 -42.27 -14.09 -24.40
N GLY A 16 -42.04 -14.56 -25.62
CA GLY A 16 -40.72 -14.75 -26.20
C GLY A 16 -39.98 -13.45 -26.42
N ALA A 17 -38.75 -13.38 -25.89
CA ALA A 17 -37.74 -12.45 -26.35
C ALA A 17 -36.72 -13.25 -27.17
N THR A 18 -36.54 -12.79 -28.41
CA THR A 18 -35.56 -13.24 -29.38
C THR A 18 -34.18 -13.43 -28.78
N ALA A 19 -33.62 -14.63 -28.95
CA ALA A 19 -32.24 -14.95 -28.62
C ALA A 19 -31.29 -14.01 -29.36
N ILE A 20 -30.49 -13.27 -28.60
CA ILE A 20 -29.19 -12.76 -29.07
C ILE A 20 -28.37 -14.02 -29.42
N PRO A 21 -27.75 -14.11 -30.61
CA PRO A 21 -26.97 -15.28 -30.94
C PRO A 21 -25.85 -15.42 -29.90
N SER A 22 -25.88 -16.53 -29.17
CA SER A 22 -24.73 -17.05 -28.44
C SER A 22 -23.52 -16.97 -29.37
N ILE A 23 -22.56 -16.13 -29.01
CA ILE A 23 -21.20 -16.27 -29.49
C ILE A 23 -20.78 -17.66 -29.00
N LYS A 24 -20.75 -18.63 -29.92
CA LYS A 24 -20.14 -19.92 -29.64
C LYS A 24 -18.71 -19.64 -29.15
N PRO A 25 -18.26 -20.20 -28.02
CA PRO A 25 -16.85 -20.14 -27.67
C PRO A 25 -16.06 -20.68 -28.87
N ARG A 26 -15.03 -19.93 -29.31
CA ARG A 26 -14.06 -20.46 -30.28
C ARG A 26 -13.63 -21.82 -29.75
N GLN A 27 -13.83 -22.89 -30.52
CA GLN A 27 -13.18 -24.16 -30.23
C GLN A 27 -11.67 -23.88 -30.18
N LYS A 28 -11.09 -24.00 -29.00
CA LYS A 28 -9.65 -23.91 -28.79
C LYS A 28 -9.05 -25.09 -29.56
N THR A 29 -8.49 -24.83 -30.74
CA THR A 29 -7.82 -25.87 -31.54
C THR A 29 -6.47 -26.11 -30.89
N CYS A 30 -6.38 -27.16 -30.07
CA CYS A 30 -5.11 -27.61 -29.51
C CYS A 30 -4.19 -28.02 -30.64
N LEU A 31 -2.98 -27.47 -30.64
CA LEU A 31 -1.94 -27.87 -31.56
C LEU A 31 -1.37 -29.23 -31.10
N PRO A 32 -0.95 -30.10 -32.05
CA PRO A 32 -0.40 -31.40 -31.70
C PRO A 32 0.83 -31.24 -30.79
N PRO A 33 1.15 -32.26 -29.96
CA PRO A 33 2.27 -32.17 -29.03
C PRO A 33 3.57 -31.83 -29.74
N VAL A 34 4.39 -31.00 -29.10
CA VAL A 34 5.76 -30.69 -29.56
C VAL A 34 6.48 -32.01 -29.80
N ASN A 35 7.05 -32.17 -31.00
CA ASN A 35 7.77 -33.39 -31.36
C ASN A 35 9.02 -33.53 -30.46
N GLN A 36 8.94 -34.31 -29.39
CA GLN A 36 10.06 -34.56 -28.48
C GLN A 36 11.21 -35.34 -29.13
N ASN A 37 11.06 -35.78 -30.37
CA ASN A 37 12.10 -36.44 -31.17
C ASN A 37 12.77 -35.48 -32.17
N TYR A 38 12.63 -34.17 -32.02
CA TYR A 38 13.38 -33.23 -32.84
C TYR A 38 14.87 -33.30 -32.47
N SER A 39 15.70 -33.63 -33.45
CA SER A 39 17.15 -33.53 -33.37
C SER A 39 17.64 -32.69 -34.55
N ALA A 40 18.36 -31.62 -34.25
CA ALA A 40 18.96 -30.73 -35.21
C ALA A 40 20.14 -31.43 -35.89
N SER A 41 20.11 -31.47 -37.21
CA SER A 41 21.26 -31.81 -38.03
C SER A 41 22.16 -30.58 -38.10
N ILE A 42 23.29 -30.63 -37.41
CA ILE A 42 24.24 -29.52 -37.33
C ILE A 42 25.52 -29.74 -38.11
N SER A 43 26.08 -28.63 -38.59
CA SER A 43 27.43 -28.56 -39.13
C SER A 43 28.19 -27.43 -38.46
N PHE A 44 29.39 -27.71 -37.96
CA PHE A 44 30.24 -26.70 -37.33
C PHE A 44 30.69 -25.67 -38.37
N THR A 45 30.49 -24.39 -38.05
CA THR A 45 30.79 -23.27 -38.94
C THR A 45 32.13 -22.62 -38.57
N GLY A 46 32.46 -22.58 -37.28
CA GLY A 46 33.73 -22.08 -36.77
C GLY A 46 33.62 -21.45 -35.38
N CYS A 47 34.78 -21.13 -34.81
CA CYS A 47 34.92 -20.29 -33.62
C CYS A 47 34.98 -18.81 -34.02
N TYR A 48 34.18 -17.95 -33.38
CA TYR A 48 34.08 -16.52 -33.72
C TYR A 48 34.27 -15.63 -32.50
N THR A 49 34.82 -14.43 -32.68
CA THR A 49 34.87 -13.41 -31.62
C THR A 49 33.50 -12.79 -31.39
N ASP A 50 32.95 -13.00 -30.20
CA ASP A 50 31.68 -12.41 -29.78
C ASP A 50 31.87 -11.10 -29.01
N ASP A 51 30.80 -10.34 -28.85
CA ASP A 51 30.77 -9.10 -28.07
C ASP A 51 29.39 -8.88 -27.43
N SER A 52 29.24 -7.80 -26.66
CA SER A 52 28.01 -7.48 -25.94
C SER A 52 26.75 -7.37 -26.82
N SER A 53 26.90 -7.17 -28.13
CA SER A 53 25.79 -7.07 -29.07
C SER A 53 25.43 -8.38 -29.78
N ARG A 54 26.18 -9.46 -29.47
CA ARG A 54 25.98 -10.84 -29.91
C ARG A 54 26.04 -11.07 -31.42
N ILE A 55 26.83 -12.05 -31.85
CA ILE A 55 26.92 -12.45 -33.26
C ILE A 55 25.61 -13.08 -33.77
N LEU A 56 24.92 -13.85 -32.91
CA LEU A 56 23.63 -14.46 -33.22
C LEU A 56 22.49 -13.67 -32.56
N GLN A 57 21.62 -13.06 -33.36
CA GLN A 57 20.59 -12.11 -32.87
C GLN A 57 19.19 -12.71 -32.73
N GLY A 58 19.06 -14.03 -32.70
CA GLY A 58 17.78 -14.73 -32.53
C GLY A 58 17.33 -14.90 -31.07
N GLY A 59 18.22 -14.66 -30.11
CA GLY A 59 17.96 -14.78 -28.68
C GLY A 59 18.84 -15.85 -28.02
N SER A 60 18.85 -15.88 -26.68
CA SER A 60 19.51 -16.93 -25.90
C SER A 60 18.54 -18.02 -25.49
N ALA A 61 19.05 -19.23 -25.29
CA ALA A 61 18.29 -20.37 -24.81
C ALA A 61 18.99 -21.05 -23.64
N THR A 62 18.23 -21.80 -22.85
CA THR A 62 18.76 -22.60 -21.74
C THR A 62 18.42 -24.08 -22.00
N PRO A 63 19.30 -24.82 -22.70
CA PRO A 63 19.01 -26.20 -23.10
C PRO A 63 18.80 -27.12 -21.89
N ARG A 64 17.81 -28.02 -21.97
CA ARG A 64 17.56 -29.03 -20.91
C ARG A 64 18.73 -30.03 -20.86
N GLY A 65 19.22 -30.35 -19.66
CA GLY A 65 20.31 -31.31 -19.46
C GLY A 65 21.73 -30.72 -19.56
N GLY A 66 21.85 -29.39 -19.61
CA GLY A 66 23.13 -28.68 -19.75
C GLY A 66 23.46 -28.34 -21.20
N THR A 67 24.34 -27.37 -21.39
CA THR A 67 24.66 -26.83 -22.71
C THR A 67 25.75 -27.67 -23.35
N ALA A 68 25.46 -28.18 -24.54
CA ALA A 68 26.36 -28.86 -25.47
C ALA A 68 25.99 -28.43 -26.89
N PRO A 69 26.86 -28.59 -27.90
CA PRO A 69 26.55 -28.18 -29.27
C PRO A 69 25.23 -28.76 -29.80
N GLN A 70 25.01 -30.05 -29.55
CA GLN A 70 23.81 -30.74 -29.99
C GLN A 70 22.56 -30.26 -29.24
N THR A 71 22.61 -30.12 -27.91
CA THR A 71 21.44 -29.71 -27.11
C THR A 71 21.05 -28.24 -27.36
N CYS A 72 22.05 -27.38 -27.57
CA CYS A 72 21.83 -25.99 -28.00
C CYS A 72 21.20 -25.94 -29.39
N ALA A 73 21.69 -26.74 -30.33
CA ALA A 73 21.14 -26.79 -31.67
C ALA A 73 19.75 -27.40 -31.77
N ASP A 74 19.45 -28.45 -31.01
CA ASP A 74 18.11 -29.02 -30.91
C ASP A 74 17.13 -27.95 -30.43
N THR A 75 17.55 -27.14 -29.45
CA THR A 75 16.75 -26.04 -28.91
C THR A 75 16.52 -24.92 -29.93
N CYS A 76 17.59 -24.40 -30.54
CA CYS A 76 17.50 -23.34 -31.54
C CYS A 76 16.72 -23.80 -32.78
N GLY A 77 16.98 -25.02 -33.24
CA GLY A 77 16.37 -25.60 -34.43
C GLY A 77 14.89 -25.91 -34.25
N LEU A 78 14.48 -26.39 -33.07
CA LEU A 78 13.07 -26.59 -32.73
C LEU A 78 12.29 -25.27 -32.76
N SER A 79 12.99 -24.17 -32.52
CA SER A 79 12.47 -22.80 -32.59
C SER A 79 12.62 -22.14 -33.96
N GLY A 80 12.98 -22.91 -34.97
CA GLY A 80 13.06 -22.47 -36.36
C GLY A 80 14.31 -21.68 -36.71
N PHE A 81 15.29 -21.58 -35.81
CA PHE A 81 16.55 -20.89 -36.09
C PHE A 81 17.49 -21.74 -36.94
N THR A 82 18.19 -21.09 -37.86
CA THR A 82 19.14 -21.75 -38.77
C THR A 82 20.57 -21.84 -38.23
N TYR A 83 20.84 -21.18 -37.09
CA TYR A 83 22.13 -21.23 -36.40
C TYR A 83 21.94 -21.38 -34.88
N ALA A 84 22.87 -22.09 -34.27
CA ALA A 84 23.08 -22.18 -32.83
C ALA A 84 24.54 -21.82 -32.50
N GLY A 85 24.77 -21.20 -31.36
CA GLY A 85 26.08 -20.79 -30.89
C GLY A 85 26.24 -21.16 -29.42
N VAL A 86 27.36 -21.80 -29.08
CA VAL A 86 27.70 -22.13 -27.69
C VAL A 86 28.91 -21.32 -27.22
N GLU A 87 28.80 -20.72 -26.04
CA GLU A 87 29.80 -19.83 -25.48
C GLU A 87 30.00 -20.08 -23.98
N TYR A 88 31.20 -19.81 -23.48
CA TYR A 88 31.54 -19.80 -22.06
C TYR A 88 31.14 -21.09 -21.30
N GLY A 89 31.20 -22.25 -21.97
CA GLY A 89 30.90 -23.55 -21.38
C GLY A 89 29.42 -23.83 -21.13
N SER A 90 28.59 -22.81 -20.88
CA SER A 90 27.19 -23.00 -20.46
C SER A 90 26.15 -22.18 -21.24
N GLN A 91 26.55 -21.28 -22.12
CA GLN A 91 25.63 -20.36 -22.80
C GLN A 91 25.24 -20.87 -24.19
N CYS A 92 23.99 -20.66 -24.57
CA CYS A 92 23.44 -21.04 -25.87
C CYS A 92 22.71 -19.85 -26.52
N TYR A 93 23.07 -19.54 -27.77
CA TYR A 93 22.52 -18.44 -28.57
C TYR A 93 21.99 -18.97 -29.89
N CYS A 94 20.89 -18.40 -30.37
CA CYS A 94 20.23 -18.81 -31.60
C CYS A 94 20.17 -17.65 -32.59
N GLY A 95 20.11 -17.92 -33.88
CA GLY A 95 20.05 -16.87 -34.90
C GLY A 95 19.69 -17.39 -36.29
N ASN A 96 19.23 -16.50 -37.17
CA ASN A 96 18.95 -16.84 -38.57
C ASN A 96 20.06 -16.42 -39.53
N SER A 97 21.04 -15.68 -39.02
CA SER A 97 22.22 -15.20 -39.74
C SER A 97 23.34 -14.92 -38.75
N ILE A 98 24.58 -15.08 -39.20
CA ILE A 98 25.78 -14.60 -38.52
C ILE A 98 25.94 -13.12 -38.88
N ARG A 99 26.20 -12.25 -37.88
CA ARG A 99 26.44 -10.81 -38.08
C ARG A 99 27.54 -10.58 -39.13
N SER A 100 27.34 -9.62 -40.03
CA SER A 100 28.17 -9.45 -41.23
C SER A 100 29.63 -9.05 -40.97
N ASP A 101 29.91 -8.46 -39.81
CA ASP A 101 31.23 -8.03 -39.32
C ASP A 101 31.89 -9.06 -38.39
N ALA A 102 31.26 -10.23 -38.18
CA ALA A 102 31.78 -11.28 -37.31
C ALA A 102 33.19 -11.74 -37.76
N GLN A 103 34.12 -11.78 -36.81
CA GLN A 103 35.50 -12.19 -37.06
C GLN A 103 35.66 -13.67 -36.72
N LYS A 104 35.91 -14.52 -37.72
CA LYS A 104 36.24 -15.93 -37.52
C LYS A 104 37.67 -16.05 -36.99
N GLN A 105 37.84 -16.81 -35.91
CA GLN A 105 39.13 -17.13 -35.32
C GLN A 105 39.63 -18.52 -35.79
N ASP A 106 40.82 -18.90 -35.34
CA ASP A 106 41.24 -20.29 -35.43
C ASP A 106 40.25 -21.18 -34.66
N ASP A 107 39.84 -22.31 -35.24
CA ASP A 107 38.82 -23.18 -34.62
C ASP A 107 39.29 -23.74 -33.26
N GLY A 108 40.61 -23.79 -32.99
CA GLY A 108 41.17 -24.18 -31.69
C GLY A 108 41.23 -23.06 -30.64
N ALA A 109 40.76 -21.84 -30.96
CA ALA A 109 40.71 -20.74 -29.99
C ALA A 109 39.57 -20.91 -28.98
N CYS A 110 38.47 -21.54 -29.39
CA CYS A 110 37.42 -22.01 -28.50
C CYS A 110 37.93 -23.25 -27.78
N THR A 111 37.99 -23.20 -26.44
CA THR A 111 38.70 -24.19 -25.61
C THR A 111 37.95 -24.59 -24.35
N MET A 112 36.80 -23.98 -24.08
CA MET A 112 36.05 -24.19 -22.84
C MET A 112 35.18 -25.44 -22.94
N ALA A 113 35.28 -26.33 -21.96
CA ALA A 113 34.45 -27.54 -21.91
C ALA A 113 32.97 -27.20 -21.68
N CYS A 114 32.08 -27.95 -22.33
CA CYS A 114 30.64 -27.80 -22.20
C CYS A 114 30.10 -28.28 -20.84
N SER A 115 29.11 -27.57 -20.28
CA SER A 115 28.46 -27.92 -19.01
C SER A 115 27.55 -29.15 -19.11
N GLY A 116 26.96 -29.41 -20.28
CA GLY A 116 26.16 -30.60 -20.56
C GLY A 116 27.00 -31.83 -20.94
N ASN A 117 28.24 -31.62 -21.39
CA ASN A 117 29.16 -32.69 -21.79
C ASN A 117 30.62 -32.22 -21.78
N SER A 118 31.35 -32.51 -20.71
CA SER A 118 32.74 -32.06 -20.54
C SER A 118 33.74 -32.59 -21.60
N SER A 119 33.32 -33.52 -22.47
CA SER A 119 34.13 -34.01 -23.60
C SER A 119 33.98 -33.15 -24.87
N GLU A 120 33.07 -32.18 -24.89
CA GLU A 120 32.82 -31.26 -26.00
C GLU A 120 33.23 -29.83 -25.65
N ILE A 121 33.43 -29.00 -26.67
CA ILE A 121 33.84 -27.59 -26.54
C ILE A 121 32.65 -26.67 -26.80
N CYS A 122 32.48 -25.70 -25.89
CA CYS A 122 31.42 -24.71 -25.91
C CYS A 122 32.03 -23.30 -25.84
N GLY A 123 32.79 -22.95 -26.88
CA GLY A 123 33.34 -21.60 -27.03
C GLY A 123 34.48 -21.27 -26.06
N GLY A 124 34.50 -20.02 -25.60
CA GLY A 124 35.47 -19.45 -24.67
C GLY A 124 35.00 -18.10 -24.14
N THR A 125 35.89 -17.34 -23.51
CA THR A 125 35.56 -15.96 -23.08
C THR A 125 35.46 -15.05 -24.30
N TRP A 126 34.26 -14.57 -24.65
CA TRP A 126 33.97 -13.81 -25.87
C TRP A 126 34.31 -14.56 -27.16
N LEU A 127 34.22 -15.88 -27.11
CA LEU A 127 34.43 -16.76 -28.25
C LEU A 127 33.26 -17.74 -28.35
N VAL A 128 32.55 -17.71 -29.47
CA VAL A 128 31.36 -18.53 -29.70
C VAL A 128 31.63 -19.55 -30.80
N ASP A 129 31.39 -20.82 -30.50
CA ASP A 129 31.38 -21.89 -31.51
C ASP A 129 30.01 -21.92 -32.16
N ILE A 130 29.95 -21.62 -33.47
CA ILE A 130 28.70 -21.53 -34.23
C ILE A 130 28.48 -22.78 -35.07
N TYR A 131 27.25 -23.28 -35.03
CA TYR A 131 26.76 -24.44 -35.75
C TYR A 131 25.58 -24.05 -36.64
N GLN A 132 25.61 -24.45 -37.91
CA GLN A 132 24.51 -24.27 -38.83
C GLN A 132 23.55 -25.46 -38.75
N ILE A 133 22.25 -25.18 -38.63
CA ILE A 133 21.17 -26.16 -38.55
C ILE A 133 20.55 -26.33 -39.94
N SER A 134 20.60 -27.54 -40.49
CA SER A 134 20.09 -27.80 -41.85
C SER A 134 18.61 -28.21 -41.90
N ASN A 135 18.01 -28.51 -40.74
CA ASN A 135 16.61 -28.94 -40.60
C ASN A 135 15.86 -28.12 -39.52
N PRO A 136 15.85 -26.77 -39.59
CA PRO A 136 15.06 -25.96 -38.65
C PRO A 136 13.58 -26.40 -38.71
N SER A 137 12.92 -26.45 -37.55
CA SER A 137 11.52 -26.88 -37.46
C SER A 137 10.63 -25.99 -38.33
N PRO A 138 9.80 -26.57 -39.23
CA PRO A 138 8.83 -25.81 -40.02
C PRO A 138 7.68 -25.29 -39.16
N ASP A 139 7.48 -25.87 -37.98
CA ASP A 139 6.53 -25.45 -36.94
C ASP A 139 7.35 -24.99 -35.72
N PRO A 140 7.84 -23.73 -35.71
CA PRO A 140 8.73 -23.25 -34.67
C PRO A 140 8.01 -23.13 -33.32
N VAL A 141 8.58 -23.74 -32.30
CA VAL A 141 8.18 -23.52 -30.90
C VAL A 141 8.95 -22.28 -30.40
N PRO A 142 8.37 -21.36 -29.61
CA PRO A 142 9.14 -20.26 -29.02
C PRO A 142 10.42 -20.79 -28.36
N LEU A 143 11.55 -20.10 -28.56
CA LEU A 143 12.85 -20.48 -27.99
C LEU A 143 12.69 -20.96 -26.57
N SER A 144 13.14 -22.20 -26.31
CA SER A 144 12.90 -22.86 -25.03
C SER A 144 13.53 -22.02 -23.92
N GLY A 145 12.65 -21.28 -23.27
CA GLY A 145 12.85 -20.43 -22.12
C GLY A 145 11.49 -20.05 -21.52
N SER A 146 10.36 -20.64 -22.00
CA SER A 146 9.07 -20.38 -21.38
C SER A 146 9.04 -21.06 -20.00
N VAL A 147 9.31 -20.25 -18.96
CA VAL A 147 9.07 -20.57 -17.54
C VAL A 147 7.56 -20.76 -17.26
N LYS A 148 6.71 -20.59 -18.28
CA LYS A 148 5.24 -20.67 -18.20
C LYS A 148 4.68 -21.84 -19.03
N PRO A 149 3.65 -22.54 -18.54
CA PRO A 149 2.98 -23.62 -19.25
C PRO A 149 2.32 -23.16 -20.56
N ASN A 150 2.47 -23.93 -21.64
CA ASN A 150 1.86 -23.60 -22.92
C ASN A 150 0.47 -24.25 -23.08
N CYS A 151 -0.58 -23.52 -22.75
CA CYS A 151 -1.98 -23.98 -22.85
C CYS A 151 -2.57 -23.99 -24.27
N THR A 152 -1.73 -23.91 -25.31
CA THR A 152 -2.12 -24.06 -26.73
C THR A 152 -1.65 -25.37 -27.35
N MET A 153 -0.72 -26.08 -26.69
CA MET A 153 -0.12 -27.33 -27.16
C MET A 153 -0.60 -28.51 -26.33
N ASP A 154 -0.93 -29.62 -26.97
CA ASP A 154 -1.16 -30.88 -26.26
C ASP A 154 0.14 -31.43 -25.63
N PRO A 155 0.07 -32.20 -24.53
CA PRO A 155 -1.16 -32.65 -23.86
C PRO A 155 -1.72 -31.67 -22.81
N LEU A 156 -1.04 -30.56 -22.48
CA LEU A 156 -1.56 -29.57 -21.53
C LEU A 156 -2.86 -28.90 -22.01
N CYS A 157 -2.94 -28.54 -23.30
CA CYS A 157 -4.10 -27.85 -23.86
C CYS A 157 -5.42 -28.62 -23.63
N SER A 158 -5.40 -29.94 -23.79
CA SER A 158 -6.55 -30.81 -23.53
C SER A 158 -6.73 -31.20 -22.05
N ASN A 159 -5.75 -30.93 -21.18
CA ASN A 159 -5.85 -31.22 -19.75
C ASN A 159 -6.72 -30.16 -19.03
N PRO A 160 -7.49 -30.53 -17.99
CA PRO A 160 -8.30 -29.57 -17.23
C PRO A 160 -7.52 -28.35 -16.71
N ILE A 161 -6.21 -28.47 -16.46
CA ILE A 161 -5.36 -27.36 -16.01
C ILE A 161 -5.42 -26.14 -16.94
N CYS A 162 -5.63 -26.32 -18.24
CA CYS A 162 -5.69 -25.25 -19.24
C CYS A 162 -7.12 -24.79 -19.58
N ASN A 163 -8.13 -25.31 -18.87
CA ASN A 163 -9.53 -24.92 -19.03
C ASN A 163 -9.90 -23.81 -18.03
N THR A 164 -9.86 -22.56 -18.49
CA THR A 164 -10.15 -21.35 -17.69
C THR A 164 -11.60 -21.22 -17.23
N SER A 165 -12.51 -22.09 -17.68
CA SER A 165 -13.90 -22.13 -17.18
C SER A 165 -14.07 -22.94 -15.88
N LEU A 166 -13.03 -23.67 -15.46
CA LEU A 166 -13.01 -24.47 -14.24
C LEU A 166 -12.37 -23.68 -13.09
N ASP A 167 -12.75 -24.01 -11.86
CA ASP A 167 -12.12 -23.42 -10.66
C ASP A 167 -10.67 -23.94 -10.47
N PRO A 168 -9.82 -23.22 -9.70
CA PRO A 168 -8.42 -23.58 -9.52
C PRO A 168 -8.16 -25.00 -9.00
N VAL A 169 -9.02 -25.53 -8.10
CA VAL A 169 -8.84 -26.90 -7.56
C VAL A 169 -9.08 -27.92 -8.65
N THR A 170 -10.18 -27.79 -9.38
CA THR A 170 -10.54 -28.74 -10.44
C THR A 170 -9.47 -28.76 -11.53
N ARG A 171 -8.91 -27.59 -11.85
CA ARG A 171 -7.78 -27.43 -12.80
C ARG A 171 -6.52 -28.15 -12.30
N ALA A 172 -6.09 -27.86 -11.08
CA ALA A 172 -4.92 -28.47 -10.45
C ALA A 172 -5.07 -30.00 -10.30
N LYS A 173 -6.26 -30.47 -9.88
CA LYS A 173 -6.57 -31.89 -9.79
C LYS A 173 -6.45 -32.61 -11.14
N GLY A 174 -6.90 -31.99 -12.23
CA GLY A 174 -6.74 -32.57 -13.57
C GLY A 174 -5.28 -32.74 -13.99
N LEU A 175 -4.38 -31.86 -13.55
CA LEU A 175 -2.93 -32.01 -13.74
C LEU A 175 -2.38 -33.16 -12.90
N VAL A 176 -2.68 -33.16 -11.60
CA VAL A 176 -2.20 -34.18 -10.65
C VAL A 176 -2.71 -35.58 -11.03
N ASP A 177 -3.96 -35.73 -11.45
CA ASP A 177 -4.52 -37.01 -11.92
C ASP A 177 -3.82 -37.52 -13.19
N ALA A 178 -3.24 -36.63 -13.99
CA ALA A 178 -2.51 -36.98 -15.20
C ALA A 178 -1.03 -37.32 -14.95
N MET A 179 -0.47 -36.96 -13.78
CA MET A 179 0.90 -37.29 -13.39
C MET A 179 1.02 -38.75 -12.95
N THR A 180 2.15 -39.36 -13.29
CA THR A 180 2.59 -40.63 -12.71
C THR A 180 2.98 -40.44 -11.24
N PHE A 181 3.06 -41.54 -10.49
CA PHE A 181 3.49 -41.47 -9.08
C PHE A 181 4.90 -40.88 -8.95
N GLU A 182 5.81 -41.24 -9.85
CA GLU A 182 7.18 -40.73 -9.87
C GLU A 182 7.21 -39.23 -10.17
N GLU A 183 6.43 -38.75 -11.14
CA GLU A 183 6.31 -37.31 -11.42
C GLU A 183 5.72 -36.56 -10.22
N LYS A 184 4.74 -37.14 -9.52
CA LYS A 184 4.16 -36.55 -8.30
C LYS A 184 5.21 -36.38 -7.21
N VAL A 185 5.93 -37.45 -6.88
CA VAL A 185 6.99 -37.44 -5.88
C VAL A 185 8.07 -36.42 -6.24
N GLN A 186 8.50 -36.36 -7.50
CA GLN A 186 9.55 -35.45 -7.93
C GLN A 186 9.14 -33.97 -7.90
N ASN A 187 7.85 -33.63 -7.92
CA ASN A 187 7.34 -32.26 -7.79
C ASN A 187 6.99 -31.88 -6.33
N THR A 188 7.49 -32.63 -5.34
CA THR A 188 7.40 -32.24 -3.93
C THR A 188 8.58 -31.39 -3.45
N GLN A 189 9.64 -31.25 -4.25
CA GLN A 189 10.81 -30.40 -3.96
C GLN A 189 10.63 -28.96 -4.48
N ASN A 190 11.33 -28.00 -3.88
CA ASN A 190 11.32 -26.59 -4.32
C ASN A 190 11.84 -26.43 -5.77
N GLY A 191 12.86 -27.20 -6.17
CA GLY A 191 13.36 -27.28 -7.54
C GLY A 191 12.52 -28.22 -8.42
N SER A 192 11.20 -28.04 -8.44
CA SER A 192 10.25 -28.95 -9.08
C SER A 192 10.52 -29.11 -10.59
N PRO A 193 10.82 -30.32 -11.10
CA PRO A 193 11.18 -30.52 -12.50
C PRO A 193 9.99 -30.45 -13.48
N GLY A 194 8.75 -30.37 -12.97
CA GLY A 194 7.54 -30.41 -13.78
C GLY A 194 7.25 -31.82 -14.32
N SER A 195 6.65 -31.89 -15.50
CA SER A 195 6.45 -33.14 -16.23
C SER A 195 6.69 -32.89 -17.72
N ALA A 196 7.84 -33.36 -18.19
CA ALA A 196 8.20 -33.27 -19.61
C ALA A 196 7.16 -33.99 -20.49
N ARG A 197 6.65 -35.14 -20.05
CA ARG A 197 5.60 -35.91 -20.75
C ARG A 197 4.31 -35.12 -20.90
N LEU A 198 3.91 -34.39 -19.85
CA LEU A 198 2.71 -33.57 -19.89
C LEU A 198 2.93 -32.20 -20.54
N GLY A 199 4.18 -31.79 -20.79
CA GLY A 199 4.50 -30.44 -21.27
C GLY A 199 4.46 -29.38 -20.16
N LEU A 200 4.45 -29.79 -18.89
CA LEU A 200 4.55 -28.91 -17.73
C LEU A 200 6.03 -28.54 -17.50
N PRO A 201 6.41 -27.25 -17.54
CA PRO A 201 7.78 -26.83 -17.30
C PRO A 201 8.19 -27.01 -15.84
N ALA A 202 9.50 -26.97 -15.59
CA ALA A 202 10.03 -26.87 -14.24
C ALA A 202 9.59 -25.56 -13.59
N TYR A 203 9.45 -25.57 -12.26
CA TYR A 203 9.10 -24.42 -11.45
C TYR A 203 9.97 -24.39 -10.21
N GLN A 204 10.49 -23.21 -9.87
CA GLN A 204 11.26 -22.99 -8.66
C GLN A 204 10.43 -22.22 -7.65
N TRP A 205 10.09 -22.89 -6.55
CA TRP A 205 9.30 -22.33 -5.44
C TRP A 205 10.14 -21.43 -4.53
N TRP A 206 11.45 -21.64 -4.45
CA TRP A 206 12.30 -20.82 -3.58
C TRP A 206 12.62 -19.46 -4.21
N SER A 207 11.72 -18.49 -4.01
CA SER A 207 12.02 -17.07 -4.26
C SER A 207 12.03 -16.29 -2.94
N GLU A 208 12.91 -15.30 -2.82
CA GLU A 208 13.01 -14.47 -1.61
C GLU A 208 12.70 -13.01 -1.94
N ALA A 209 12.03 -12.32 -1.01
CA ALA A 209 11.76 -10.89 -1.17
C ALA A 209 11.64 -10.11 0.15
N LEU A 210 12.51 -10.42 1.13
CA LEU A 210 12.37 -9.95 2.52
C LEU A 210 12.17 -8.43 2.62
N HIS A 211 12.93 -7.67 1.84
CA HIS A 211 12.87 -6.20 1.82
C HIS A 211 13.11 -5.63 0.41
N GLY A 212 12.56 -6.31 -0.60
CA GLY A 212 12.92 -6.14 -2.02
C GLY A 212 13.11 -7.49 -2.67
N VAL A 213 12.90 -7.63 -3.99
CA VAL A 213 13.20 -8.88 -4.71
C VAL A 213 14.65 -9.27 -4.42
N ALA A 214 14.88 -10.50 -3.98
CA ALA A 214 16.17 -10.93 -3.43
C ALA A 214 16.77 -12.14 -4.16
N GLY A 215 18.10 -12.24 -4.11
CA GLY A 215 18.82 -13.37 -4.70
C GLY A 215 18.39 -14.68 -4.04
N SER A 216 17.97 -15.64 -4.85
CA SER A 216 17.51 -16.97 -4.42
C SER A 216 17.54 -17.91 -5.63
N PRO A 217 17.43 -19.24 -5.47
CA PRO A 217 17.39 -20.15 -6.62
C PRO A 217 16.28 -19.84 -7.63
N GLY A 218 15.17 -19.25 -7.18
CA GLY A 218 14.03 -18.88 -8.00
C GLY A 218 14.13 -17.49 -8.62
N VAL A 219 15.09 -16.65 -8.22
CA VAL A 219 15.24 -15.28 -8.69
C VAL A 219 16.59 -15.07 -9.35
N ASN A 220 16.57 -14.68 -10.62
CA ASN A 220 17.74 -14.42 -11.43
C ASN A 220 17.87 -12.92 -11.70
N PHE A 221 19.01 -12.35 -11.33
CA PHE A 221 19.37 -10.98 -11.72
C PHE A 221 20.27 -11.04 -12.95
N GLN A 222 19.91 -10.30 -13.99
CA GLN A 222 20.74 -10.18 -15.18
C GLN A 222 22.03 -9.42 -14.84
N PRO A 223 23.19 -9.74 -15.45
CA PRO A 223 24.45 -9.04 -15.15
C PRO A 223 24.42 -7.53 -15.48
N SER A 224 23.56 -7.11 -16.42
CA SER A 224 23.36 -5.71 -16.80
C SER A 224 22.04 -5.55 -17.58
N GLY A 225 21.54 -4.33 -17.70
CA GLY A 225 20.33 -4.03 -18.47
C GLY A 225 19.05 -4.40 -17.73
N ASN A 226 18.03 -4.84 -18.47
CA ASN A 226 16.74 -5.18 -17.88
C ASN A 226 16.87 -6.32 -16.88
N PHE A 227 16.20 -6.20 -15.74
CA PHE A 227 16.20 -7.16 -14.63
C PHE A 227 17.58 -7.35 -13.98
N SER A 228 18.49 -6.38 -14.13
CA SER A 228 19.79 -6.40 -13.43
C SER A 228 19.75 -5.88 -11.99
N TYR A 229 18.63 -5.25 -11.61
CA TYR A 229 18.42 -4.76 -10.26
C TYR A 229 16.93 -4.73 -9.91
N ALA A 230 16.66 -4.57 -8.61
CA ALA A 230 15.35 -4.31 -8.03
C ALA A 230 15.48 -3.27 -6.91
N THR A 231 14.36 -2.72 -6.43
CA THR A 231 14.38 -1.80 -5.29
C THR A 231 14.74 -2.57 -4.01
N SER A 232 15.77 -2.12 -3.29
CA SER A 232 16.17 -2.64 -1.98
C SER A 232 15.77 -1.64 -0.88
N PHE A 233 14.74 -1.99 -0.12
CA PHE A 233 14.24 -1.25 1.04
C PHE A 233 15.13 -1.47 2.27
N PRO A 234 14.98 -0.73 3.37
CA PRO A 234 15.62 -1.08 4.64
C PRO A 234 15.23 -2.47 5.14
N GLN A 235 16.05 -3.08 6.01
CA GLN A 235 15.64 -4.31 6.70
C GLN A 235 14.32 -4.13 7.47
N PRO A 236 13.52 -5.20 7.63
CA PRO A 236 12.23 -5.15 8.35
C PRO A 236 12.30 -4.48 9.71
N ILE A 237 13.38 -4.70 10.47
CA ILE A 237 13.58 -4.07 11.79
C ILE A 237 13.63 -2.53 11.72
N LEU A 238 14.22 -1.95 10.68
CA LEU A 238 14.27 -0.49 10.52
C LEU A 238 12.94 0.04 9.98
N MET A 239 12.31 -0.68 9.04
CA MET A 239 10.98 -0.31 8.56
C MET A 239 9.95 -0.35 9.69
N SER A 240 10.04 -1.31 10.61
CA SER A 240 9.11 -1.44 11.73
C SER A 240 9.27 -0.32 12.76
N ALA A 241 10.48 0.25 12.89
CA ALA A 241 10.76 1.40 13.74
C ALA A 241 10.01 2.69 13.30
N ALA A 242 9.50 2.72 12.07
CA ALA A 242 8.66 3.82 11.60
C ALA A 242 7.25 3.82 12.24
N PHE A 243 6.74 2.65 12.67
CA PHE A 243 5.35 2.46 13.14
C PHE A 243 4.30 3.05 12.17
N ASP A 244 4.53 2.88 10.85
CA ASP A 244 3.63 3.34 9.77
C ASP A 244 3.13 2.14 8.95
N ASP A 245 1.92 1.69 9.24
CA ASP A 245 1.26 0.58 8.54
C ASP A 245 1.08 0.84 7.04
N ALA A 246 0.82 2.09 6.66
CA ALA A 246 0.62 2.45 5.27
C ALA A 246 1.94 2.41 4.49
N LEU A 247 3.06 2.78 5.14
CA LEU A 247 4.40 2.61 4.58
C LEU A 247 4.67 1.14 4.27
N ILE A 248 4.38 0.22 5.21
CA ILE A 248 4.63 -1.21 5.01
C ILE A 248 3.80 -1.79 3.87
N ASN A 249 2.53 -1.39 3.74
CA ASN A 249 1.68 -1.80 2.62
C ASN A 249 2.21 -1.29 1.26
N GLN A 250 2.71 -0.05 1.22
CA GLN A 250 3.33 0.52 0.02
C GLN A 250 4.59 -0.26 -0.38
N VAL A 251 5.42 -0.64 0.60
CA VAL A 251 6.61 -1.47 0.36
C VAL A 251 6.20 -2.83 -0.22
N GLY A 252 5.29 -3.56 0.43
CA GLY A 252 4.81 -4.85 -0.08
C GLY A 252 4.19 -4.77 -1.48
N THR A 253 3.53 -3.64 -1.79
CA THR A 253 2.98 -3.38 -3.12
C THR A 253 4.08 -3.24 -4.17
N VAL A 254 5.13 -2.45 -3.90
CA VAL A 254 6.27 -2.33 -4.82
C VAL A 254 6.96 -3.68 -5.00
N VAL A 255 7.30 -4.36 -3.90
CA VAL A 255 8.01 -5.65 -3.94
C VAL A 255 7.28 -6.66 -4.81
N SER A 256 5.96 -6.78 -4.67
CA SER A 256 5.18 -7.73 -5.47
C SER A 256 4.95 -7.29 -6.91
N ILE A 257 4.93 -5.98 -7.21
CA ILE A 257 4.93 -5.48 -8.60
C ILE A 257 6.25 -5.87 -9.28
N GLU A 258 7.38 -5.61 -8.63
CA GLU A 258 8.70 -5.94 -9.15
C GLU A 258 8.86 -7.46 -9.29
N GLY A 259 8.53 -8.24 -8.26
CA GLY A 259 8.58 -9.71 -8.31
C GLY A 259 7.72 -10.27 -9.44
N ARG A 260 6.54 -9.69 -9.67
CA ARG A 260 5.67 -10.08 -10.79
C ARG A 260 6.24 -9.70 -12.15
N ALA A 261 6.90 -8.54 -12.26
CA ALA A 261 7.60 -8.13 -13.47
C ALA A 261 8.77 -9.06 -13.79
N PHE A 262 9.58 -9.45 -12.80
CA PHE A 262 10.63 -10.47 -12.97
C PHE A 262 10.03 -11.81 -13.45
N ASN A 263 8.96 -12.28 -12.81
CA ASN A 263 8.31 -13.53 -13.23
C ASN A 263 7.77 -13.49 -14.66
N ASN A 264 7.22 -12.36 -15.11
CA ASN A 264 6.69 -12.24 -16.46
C ASN A 264 7.74 -12.49 -17.55
N TYR A 265 9.01 -12.33 -17.21
CA TYR A 265 10.16 -12.57 -18.08
C TYR A 265 10.97 -13.81 -17.70
N GLY A 266 10.46 -14.63 -16.77
CA GLY A 266 11.11 -15.88 -16.35
C GLY A 266 12.27 -15.69 -15.37
N GLU A 267 12.39 -14.51 -14.77
CA GLU A 267 13.49 -14.15 -13.86
C GLU A 267 13.13 -14.32 -12.38
N ALA A 268 11.90 -14.70 -12.06
CA ALA A 268 11.46 -15.01 -10.69
C ALA A 268 10.37 -16.09 -10.67
N GLY A 269 10.21 -16.78 -9.53
CA GLY A 269 8.98 -17.49 -9.18
C GLY A 269 7.81 -16.51 -8.90
N LEU A 270 6.69 -17.04 -8.43
CA LEU A 270 5.48 -16.28 -8.06
C LEU A 270 5.12 -16.39 -6.58
N ASP A 271 5.88 -17.17 -5.82
CA ASP A 271 5.81 -17.32 -4.38
C ASP A 271 7.11 -16.86 -3.75
N PHE A 272 7.01 -16.01 -2.74
CA PHE A 272 8.15 -15.42 -2.07
C PHE A 272 8.13 -15.80 -0.59
N TRP A 273 9.25 -16.32 -0.08
CA TRP A 273 9.41 -16.78 1.29
C TRP A 273 9.60 -15.63 2.28
N THR A 274 8.63 -14.73 2.24
CA THR A 274 8.55 -13.46 2.97
C THR A 274 7.12 -13.28 3.47
N PRO A 275 6.90 -12.75 4.69
CA PRO A 275 7.90 -12.22 5.63
C PRO A 275 8.37 -13.19 6.73
N ASN A 276 9.54 -12.86 7.31
CA ASN A 276 9.93 -13.34 8.64
C ASN A 276 9.16 -12.57 9.72
N ILE A 277 8.38 -13.28 10.54
CA ILE A 277 7.46 -12.72 11.55
C ILE A 277 7.67 -13.31 12.94
N ASN A 278 8.80 -13.97 13.15
CA ASN A 278 9.22 -14.41 14.47
C ASN A 278 9.47 -13.18 15.36
N PRO A 279 8.96 -13.14 16.60
CA PRO A 279 9.32 -12.08 17.53
C PRO A 279 10.82 -12.12 17.87
N PHE A 280 11.50 -10.97 17.83
CA PHE A 280 12.90 -10.82 18.23
C PHE A 280 13.04 -10.88 19.75
N ARG A 281 12.93 -12.09 20.29
CA ARG A 281 12.82 -12.35 21.74
C ARG A 281 14.12 -12.17 22.50
N ASP A 282 15.21 -12.73 21.98
CA ASP A 282 16.55 -12.61 22.57
C ASP A 282 17.40 -11.69 21.70
N PRO A 283 18.00 -10.61 22.25
CA PRO A 283 18.70 -9.62 21.44
C PRO A 283 19.93 -10.21 20.72
N ARG A 284 20.45 -11.36 21.12
CA ARG A 284 21.60 -12.00 20.47
C ARG A 284 21.28 -12.67 19.13
N TRP A 285 20.01 -12.91 18.83
CA TRP A 285 19.62 -13.68 17.65
C TRP A 285 20.11 -13.07 16.33
N GLY A 286 20.86 -13.84 15.55
CA GLY A 286 21.51 -13.40 14.31
C GLY A 286 20.55 -12.96 13.20
N ARG A 287 19.31 -13.48 13.21
CA ARG A 287 18.26 -13.14 12.24
C ARG A 287 17.20 -12.18 12.78
N GLY A 288 17.40 -11.63 13.98
CA GLY A 288 16.50 -10.61 14.52
C GLY A 288 16.38 -9.36 13.62
N GLN A 289 17.36 -9.13 12.75
CA GLN A 289 17.32 -8.09 11.70
C GLN A 289 16.17 -8.24 10.71
N GLU A 290 15.75 -9.48 10.45
CA GLU A 290 14.73 -9.81 9.47
C GLU A 290 13.31 -9.58 9.99
N THR A 291 13.16 -9.25 11.28
CA THR A 291 11.85 -9.26 11.93
C THR A 291 11.37 -7.85 12.27
N PRO A 292 10.05 -7.66 12.43
CA PRO A 292 9.50 -6.36 12.82
C PRO A 292 9.73 -5.97 14.30
N GLY A 293 10.57 -6.68 15.05
CA GLY A 293 10.92 -6.35 16.44
C GLY A 293 10.42 -7.37 17.47
N GLU A 294 10.29 -6.95 18.72
CA GLU A 294 10.04 -7.88 19.85
C GLU A 294 8.56 -8.00 20.27
N ASP A 295 7.67 -7.16 19.72
CA ASP A 295 6.27 -7.04 20.16
C ASP A 295 5.27 -7.79 19.25
N PRO A 296 4.51 -8.79 19.75
CA PRO A 296 3.58 -9.56 18.94
C PRO A 296 2.45 -8.76 18.29
N TYR A 297 1.97 -7.67 18.92
CA TYR A 297 0.90 -6.84 18.35
C TYR A 297 1.42 -6.02 17.18
N HIS A 298 2.59 -5.39 17.33
CA HIS A 298 3.25 -4.65 16.27
C HIS A 298 3.59 -5.55 15.08
N ILE A 299 4.17 -6.73 15.33
CA ILE A 299 4.48 -7.70 14.27
C ILE A 299 3.20 -8.13 13.54
N ALA A 300 2.11 -8.42 14.27
CA ALA A 300 0.82 -8.79 13.69
C ALA A 300 0.25 -7.69 12.77
N ARG A 301 0.39 -6.41 13.14
CA ARG A 301 -0.01 -5.28 12.28
C ARG A 301 0.92 -5.11 11.08
N TYR A 302 2.23 -5.22 11.28
CA TYR A 302 3.21 -5.17 10.20
C TYR A 302 2.92 -6.24 9.14
N VAL A 303 2.76 -7.50 9.55
CA VAL A 303 2.51 -8.62 8.62
C VAL A 303 1.18 -8.47 7.88
N TYR A 304 0.13 -8.03 8.56
CA TYR A 304 -1.16 -7.79 7.91
C TYR A 304 -1.04 -6.83 6.73
N ASN A 305 -0.35 -5.71 6.93
CA ASN A 305 -0.18 -4.68 5.91
C ASN A 305 0.78 -5.11 4.80
N LEU A 306 1.85 -5.83 5.14
CA LEU A 306 2.81 -6.33 4.15
C LEU A 306 2.17 -7.39 3.24
N VAL A 307 1.47 -8.38 3.83
CA VAL A 307 0.79 -9.44 3.07
C VAL A 307 -0.32 -8.86 2.19
N ASP A 308 -1.08 -7.88 2.67
CA ASP A 308 -2.05 -7.16 1.84
C ASP A 308 -1.38 -6.50 0.62
N GLY A 309 -0.24 -5.83 0.82
CA GLY A 309 0.53 -5.23 -0.27
C GLY A 309 1.08 -6.27 -1.26
N LEU A 310 1.63 -7.38 -0.75
CA LEU A 310 2.22 -8.45 -1.54
C LEU A 310 1.17 -9.20 -2.38
N GLN A 311 0.09 -9.65 -1.75
CA GLN A 311 -0.96 -10.40 -2.44
C GLN A 311 -1.91 -9.49 -3.23
N ASN A 312 -1.87 -8.17 -3.00
CA ASN A 312 -2.78 -7.17 -3.55
C ASN A 312 -4.23 -7.38 -3.08
N GLY A 313 -4.42 -7.36 -1.77
CA GLY A 313 -5.69 -7.59 -1.09
C GLY A 313 -5.60 -8.65 0.00
N ILE A 314 -6.63 -8.70 0.83
CA ILE A 314 -6.84 -9.75 1.84
C ILE A 314 -7.55 -10.95 1.19
N GLY A 315 -6.87 -12.09 1.09
CA GLY A 315 -7.39 -13.32 0.48
C GLY A 315 -7.95 -13.15 -0.94
N PRO A 316 -7.23 -12.51 -1.87
CA PRO A 316 -7.74 -12.27 -3.21
C PRO A 316 -7.87 -13.59 -3.99
N ALA A 317 -8.89 -13.69 -4.84
CA ALA A 317 -9.07 -14.86 -5.71
C ALA A 317 -7.86 -15.06 -6.65
N ASN A 318 -7.28 -13.96 -7.12
CA ASN A 318 -6.08 -13.92 -7.95
C ASN A 318 -5.03 -13.01 -7.27
N PRO A 319 -4.15 -13.57 -6.41
CA PRO A 319 -3.08 -12.80 -5.77
C PRO A 319 -2.04 -12.32 -6.79
N ARG A 320 -1.35 -11.21 -6.49
CA ARG A 320 -0.22 -10.71 -7.31
C ARG A 320 1.00 -11.62 -7.21
N VAL A 321 1.38 -11.94 -5.98
CA VAL A 321 2.36 -12.98 -5.64
C VAL A 321 1.84 -13.71 -4.39
N VAL A 322 2.31 -14.93 -4.14
CA VAL A 322 2.11 -15.61 -2.85
C VAL A 322 3.14 -15.08 -1.86
N ALA A 323 2.68 -14.66 -0.70
CA ALA A 323 3.54 -14.44 0.47
C ALA A 323 3.62 -15.73 1.30
N THR A 324 4.73 -15.93 2.02
CA THR A 324 4.93 -17.10 2.89
C THR A 324 5.41 -16.63 4.26
N CYS A 325 4.53 -16.70 5.25
CA CYS A 325 4.90 -16.32 6.62
C CYS A 325 5.81 -17.37 7.25
N LYS A 326 6.96 -16.92 7.76
CA LYS A 326 7.99 -17.80 8.33
C LYS A 326 8.50 -17.27 9.68
N HIS A 327 8.99 -18.14 10.57
CA HIS A 327 9.13 -19.59 10.51
C HIS A 327 8.29 -20.21 11.64
N PHE A 328 7.33 -21.05 11.30
CA PHE A 328 6.26 -21.54 12.16
C PHE A 328 6.68 -22.85 12.87
N ALA A 329 6.95 -22.87 14.17
CA ALA A 329 6.97 -21.78 15.13
C ALA A 329 8.02 -22.01 16.23
N GLY A 330 8.26 -20.99 17.08
CA GLY A 330 9.20 -21.07 18.19
C GLY A 330 10.67 -20.95 17.79
N TYR A 331 10.92 -20.51 16.55
CA TYR A 331 12.24 -20.24 16.00
C TYR A 331 12.70 -18.81 16.34
N ASP A 332 13.76 -18.68 17.13
CA ASP A 332 14.39 -17.40 17.50
C ASP A 332 15.87 -17.57 17.95
N ILE A 333 16.55 -18.59 17.41
CA ILE A 333 17.95 -18.95 17.69
C ILE A 333 18.56 -19.61 16.44
N GLU A 334 19.82 -19.31 16.15
CA GLU A 334 20.58 -19.87 15.02
C GLU A 334 21.54 -20.99 15.45
N ASP A 335 22.54 -20.64 16.28
CA ASP A 335 23.63 -21.53 16.70
C ASP A 335 24.36 -21.01 17.95
N TRP A 336 23.60 -20.58 18.96
CA TRP A 336 24.19 -20.07 20.19
C TRP A 336 24.77 -21.21 21.07
N GLU A 337 26.06 -21.09 21.43
CA GLU A 337 26.82 -22.06 22.22
C GLU A 337 26.73 -23.52 21.70
N GLY A 338 26.68 -23.68 20.37
CA GLY A 338 26.59 -24.98 19.70
C GLY A 338 25.20 -25.61 19.73
N ASN A 339 24.17 -24.86 20.14
CA ASN A 339 22.76 -25.26 20.02
C ASN A 339 22.24 -24.86 18.64
N ALA A 340 22.60 -25.63 17.63
CA ALA A 340 22.16 -25.38 16.26
C ALA A 340 20.64 -25.50 16.11
N ARG A 341 20.06 -24.57 15.36
CA ARG A 341 18.62 -24.51 15.00
C ARG A 341 18.06 -25.83 14.44
N TYR A 342 18.90 -26.60 13.73
CA TYR A 342 18.53 -27.85 13.07
C TYR A 342 18.06 -28.92 14.03
N GLY A 343 18.65 -29.02 15.23
CA GLY A 343 18.28 -29.99 16.27
C GLY A 343 17.71 -29.35 17.54
N PHE A 344 17.47 -28.04 17.54
CA PHE A 344 17.03 -27.34 18.73
C PHE A 344 15.59 -27.74 19.10
N ASN A 345 15.38 -28.12 20.36
CA ASN A 345 14.04 -28.40 20.90
C ASN A 345 13.61 -27.28 21.85
N ALA A 346 12.79 -26.36 21.33
CA ALA A 346 12.25 -25.24 22.09
C ALA A 346 11.20 -25.74 23.09
N ILE A 347 11.49 -25.58 24.39
CA ILE A 347 10.54 -25.91 25.46
C ILE A 347 9.71 -24.67 25.79
N ILE A 348 8.47 -24.63 25.31
CA ILE A 348 7.59 -23.46 25.39
C ILE A 348 6.31 -23.82 26.13
N SER A 349 5.98 -23.05 27.17
CA SER A 349 4.68 -23.20 27.86
C SER A 349 3.53 -22.92 26.89
N THR A 350 2.40 -23.63 27.01
CA THR A 350 1.22 -23.36 26.18
C THR A 350 0.75 -21.90 26.29
N GLN A 351 0.97 -21.29 27.47
CA GLN A 351 0.68 -19.88 27.70
C GLN A 351 1.55 -18.98 26.81
N ASP A 352 2.89 -19.12 26.85
CA ASP A 352 3.79 -18.29 26.05
C ASP A 352 3.64 -18.56 24.55
N LEU A 353 3.43 -19.83 24.18
CA LEU A 353 3.14 -20.21 22.80
C LEU A 353 1.93 -19.42 22.27
N SER A 354 0.83 -19.37 23.04
CA SER A 354 -0.38 -18.63 22.64
C SER A 354 -0.26 -17.10 22.77
N GLU A 355 0.50 -16.59 23.74
CA GLU A 355 0.52 -15.15 24.07
C GLU A 355 1.63 -14.38 23.33
N TYR A 356 2.64 -15.06 22.78
CA TYR A 356 3.82 -14.42 22.21
C TYR A 356 4.28 -15.01 20.88
N TYR A 357 4.44 -16.33 20.79
CA TYR A 357 5.02 -16.97 19.60
C TYR A 357 4.03 -17.14 18.44
N LEU A 358 2.76 -17.43 18.74
CA LEU A 358 1.72 -17.66 17.72
C LEU A 358 0.90 -16.43 17.28
N PRO A 359 0.72 -15.34 18.05
CA PRO A 359 -0.10 -14.20 17.62
C PRO A 359 0.25 -13.60 16.25
N PRO A 360 1.54 -13.43 15.87
CA PRO A 360 1.89 -12.99 14.52
C PRO A 360 1.38 -13.94 13.43
N PHE A 361 1.59 -15.25 13.60
CA PHE A 361 1.13 -16.27 12.66
C PHE A 361 -0.39 -16.38 12.60
N LYS A 362 -1.08 -16.22 13.74
CA LYS A 362 -2.54 -16.13 13.77
C LYS A 362 -3.04 -15.00 12.89
N SER A 363 -2.43 -13.82 13.00
CA SER A 363 -2.83 -12.68 12.17
C SER A 363 -2.48 -12.91 10.70
N CYS A 364 -1.31 -13.46 10.40
CA CYS A 364 -0.92 -13.79 9.04
C CYS A 364 -1.87 -14.80 8.36
N ALA A 365 -2.19 -15.91 9.03
CA ALA A 365 -3.08 -16.95 8.51
C ALA A 365 -4.54 -16.50 8.44
N ARG A 366 -5.08 -15.98 9.56
CA ARG A 366 -6.51 -15.74 9.71
C ARG A 366 -6.95 -14.38 9.18
N ASP A 367 -6.20 -13.33 9.51
CA ASP A 367 -6.61 -11.95 9.29
C ASP A 367 -6.11 -11.43 7.94
N ALA A 368 -4.83 -11.67 7.63
CA ALA A 368 -4.20 -11.31 6.36
C ALA A 368 -4.50 -12.31 5.23
N GLN A 369 -4.88 -13.54 5.59
CA GLN A 369 -5.16 -14.64 4.67
C GLN A 369 -4.00 -14.89 3.71
N VAL A 370 -2.82 -15.10 4.30
CA VAL A 370 -1.62 -15.50 3.55
C VAL A 370 -1.86 -16.80 2.80
N ASP A 371 -1.31 -16.93 1.60
CA ASP A 371 -1.47 -18.13 0.77
C ASP A 371 -0.46 -19.26 1.14
N ALA A 372 0.63 -18.95 1.86
CA ALA A 372 1.57 -19.97 2.32
C ALA A 372 2.18 -19.70 3.70
N ILE A 373 2.65 -20.76 4.36
CA ILE A 373 3.39 -20.71 5.63
C ILE A 373 4.61 -21.64 5.54
N MET A 374 5.73 -21.24 6.14
CA MET A 374 6.92 -22.08 6.26
C MET A 374 7.03 -22.63 7.68
N CYS A 375 7.13 -23.96 7.82
CA CYS A 375 7.47 -24.60 9.09
C CYS A 375 8.98 -24.50 9.38
N SER A 376 9.34 -24.36 10.64
CA SER A 376 10.74 -24.10 11.08
C SER A 376 11.60 -25.36 11.24
N TYR A 377 12.92 -25.17 11.33
CA TYR A 377 13.87 -26.25 11.64
C TYR A 377 13.67 -26.90 13.01
N ASN A 378 13.42 -26.09 14.04
CA ASN A 378 13.40 -26.56 15.42
C ASN A 378 12.21 -27.49 15.70
N ALA A 379 12.32 -28.21 16.82
CA ALA A 379 11.19 -28.83 17.48
C ALA A 379 10.56 -27.87 18.49
N VAL A 380 9.27 -28.03 18.76
CA VAL A 380 8.58 -27.39 19.88
C VAL A 380 8.04 -28.50 20.79
N ASN A 381 8.45 -28.47 22.06
CA ASN A 381 8.03 -29.45 23.07
C ASN A 381 8.22 -30.91 22.63
N GLY A 382 9.29 -31.19 21.89
CA GLY A 382 9.70 -32.54 21.46
C GLY A 382 9.22 -32.97 20.07
N ILE A 383 8.52 -32.12 19.30
CA ILE A 383 8.03 -32.46 17.97
C ILE A 383 8.60 -31.46 16.94
N PRO A 384 9.35 -31.92 15.91
CA PRO A 384 9.79 -31.08 14.80
C PRO A 384 8.62 -30.39 14.12
N THR A 385 8.69 -29.08 13.90
CA THR A 385 7.48 -28.31 13.52
C THR A 385 6.90 -28.68 12.15
N CYS A 386 7.71 -29.16 11.21
CA CYS A 386 7.25 -29.66 9.92
C CYS A 386 6.53 -31.04 9.98
N ALA A 387 6.65 -31.76 11.11
CA ALA A 387 5.95 -33.01 11.40
C ALA A 387 4.89 -32.85 12.51
N ASP A 388 4.59 -31.62 12.94
CA ASP A 388 3.70 -31.34 14.05
C ASP A 388 2.26 -31.05 13.58
N SER A 389 1.40 -32.07 13.60
CA SER A 389 -0.02 -31.92 13.27
C SER A 389 -0.81 -31.11 14.28
N TYR A 390 -0.31 -30.89 15.51
CA TYR A 390 -0.94 -29.94 16.42
C TYR A 390 -0.76 -28.51 15.90
N LEU A 391 0.44 -28.15 15.44
CA LEU A 391 0.67 -26.83 14.85
C LEU A 391 0.02 -26.69 13.48
N LEU A 392 0.28 -27.61 12.55
CA LEU A 392 -0.10 -27.50 11.14
C LEU A 392 -1.58 -27.79 10.88
N ASP A 393 -2.16 -28.79 11.54
CA ASP A 393 -3.57 -29.12 11.38
C ASP A 393 -4.44 -28.48 12.48
N THR A 394 -4.19 -28.81 13.75
CA THR A 394 -5.10 -28.42 14.84
C THR A 394 -5.16 -26.91 15.03
N ILE A 395 -4.02 -26.22 15.02
CA ILE A 395 -3.95 -24.77 15.23
C ILE A 395 -4.16 -24.02 13.91
N LEU A 396 -3.28 -24.25 12.93
CA LEU A 396 -3.27 -23.46 11.71
C LEU A 396 -4.53 -23.70 10.87
N ARG A 397 -4.82 -24.96 10.54
CA ARG A 397 -5.93 -25.31 9.65
C ARG A 397 -7.27 -25.27 10.37
N ASP A 398 -7.43 -25.98 11.47
CA ASP A 398 -8.73 -26.12 12.15
C ASP A 398 -9.08 -24.91 13.01
N HIS A 399 -8.20 -24.49 13.92
CA HIS A 399 -8.52 -23.42 14.87
C HIS A 399 -8.53 -22.03 14.20
N TRP A 400 -7.60 -21.73 13.29
CA TRP A 400 -7.57 -20.47 12.55
C TRP A 400 -8.33 -20.51 11.23
N ASN A 401 -8.90 -21.66 10.86
CA ASN A 401 -9.68 -21.87 9.64
C ASN A 401 -8.90 -21.53 8.35
N TRP A 402 -7.64 -21.98 8.28
CA TRP A 402 -6.73 -21.75 7.15
C TRP A 402 -6.80 -22.89 6.11
N ASN A 403 -8.02 -23.20 5.65
CA ASN A 403 -8.31 -24.40 4.85
C ASN A 403 -8.76 -24.09 3.42
N GLN A 404 -8.47 -22.88 2.94
CA GLN A 404 -8.93 -22.43 1.63
C GLN A 404 -8.06 -23.05 0.52
N THR A 405 -8.61 -23.07 -0.68
CA THR A 405 -7.91 -23.54 -1.88
C THR A 405 -6.64 -22.75 -2.15
N GLY A 406 -5.56 -23.47 -2.44
CA GLY A 406 -4.26 -22.90 -2.77
C GLY A 406 -3.47 -22.45 -1.55
N HIS A 407 -3.89 -22.85 -0.34
CA HIS A 407 -3.13 -22.69 0.90
C HIS A 407 -2.18 -23.86 1.10
N TRP A 408 -0.88 -23.61 1.24
CA TRP A 408 0.13 -24.66 1.33
C TRP A 408 1.27 -24.34 2.29
N VAL A 409 1.85 -25.39 2.88
CA VAL A 409 2.98 -25.29 3.81
C VAL A 409 4.26 -25.75 3.11
N THR A 410 5.34 -24.99 3.27
CA THR A 410 6.69 -25.39 2.87
C THR A 410 7.55 -25.70 4.09
N SER A 411 8.50 -26.63 3.98
CA SER A 411 9.62 -26.70 4.92
C SER A 411 10.61 -25.56 4.70
N ASP A 412 11.35 -25.21 5.75
CA ASP A 412 12.63 -24.52 5.65
C ASP A 412 13.70 -25.47 5.05
N CYS A 413 14.89 -24.98 4.70
CA CYS A 413 15.84 -25.65 3.80
C CYS A 413 17.06 -26.33 4.48
N ASP A 414 17.07 -27.62 4.82
CA ASP A 414 16.10 -28.71 4.59
C ASP A 414 15.61 -29.25 5.94
N ALA A 415 14.51 -28.69 6.43
CA ALA A 415 13.95 -29.02 7.75
C ALA A 415 13.35 -30.43 7.81
N ILE A 416 13.05 -31.07 6.68
CA ILE A 416 12.50 -32.43 6.65
C ILE A 416 13.63 -33.44 6.89
N ASP A 417 14.82 -33.22 6.33
CA ASP A 417 16.02 -34.00 6.66
C ASP A 417 16.30 -33.95 8.16
N ASN A 418 16.24 -32.75 8.77
CA ASN A 418 16.56 -32.54 10.18
C ASN A 418 15.64 -33.31 11.14
N ILE A 419 14.40 -33.65 10.75
CA ILE A 419 13.49 -34.52 11.53
C ILE A 419 14.19 -35.83 11.90
N TYR A 420 14.98 -36.37 10.98
CA TYR A 420 15.75 -37.60 11.17
C TYR A 420 17.20 -37.30 11.62
N ALA A 421 17.90 -36.45 10.85
CA ALA A 421 19.34 -36.28 10.98
C ALA A 421 19.75 -35.65 12.32
N ASP A 422 19.01 -34.64 12.79
CA ASP A 422 19.37 -33.83 13.96
C ASP A 422 18.42 -34.04 15.13
N HIS A 423 17.11 -34.13 14.88
CA HIS A 423 16.11 -34.35 15.93
C HIS A 423 16.00 -35.81 16.37
N HIS A 424 16.42 -36.75 15.52
CA HIS A 424 16.24 -38.19 15.72
C HIS A 424 14.78 -38.58 16.08
N TYR A 425 13.82 -37.82 15.55
CA TYR A 425 12.39 -38.00 15.84
C TYR A 425 11.85 -39.26 15.14
N THR A 426 12.32 -39.52 13.93
CA THR A 426 12.00 -40.75 13.19
C THR A 426 13.23 -41.67 13.06
N SER A 427 13.00 -42.92 12.66
CA SER A 427 14.06 -43.91 12.48
C SER A 427 14.67 -43.94 11.08
N SER A 428 14.15 -43.14 10.13
CA SER A 428 14.65 -43.07 8.75
C SER A 428 14.14 -41.83 8.02
N LEU A 429 14.84 -41.40 6.96
CA LEU A 429 14.39 -40.32 6.07
C LEU A 429 13.05 -40.60 5.39
N ALA A 430 12.74 -41.86 5.08
CA ALA A 430 11.42 -42.25 4.56
C ALA A 430 10.29 -42.00 5.57
N ALA A 431 10.54 -42.27 6.85
CA ALA A 431 9.59 -41.96 7.91
C ALA A 431 9.50 -40.43 8.13
N ALA A 432 10.61 -39.69 8.09
CA ALA A 432 10.59 -38.23 8.18
C ALA A 432 9.75 -37.57 7.06
N ALA A 433 9.97 -37.97 5.80
CA ALA A 433 9.22 -37.48 4.67
C ALA A 433 7.71 -37.80 4.78
N ALA A 434 7.37 -39.01 5.24
CA ALA A 434 5.98 -39.42 5.45
C ALA A 434 5.32 -38.64 6.59
N ASP A 435 5.98 -38.49 7.74
CA ASP A 435 5.45 -37.76 8.89
C ASP A 435 5.23 -36.28 8.56
N ALA A 436 6.16 -35.65 7.84
CA ALA A 436 6.00 -34.27 7.38
C ALA A 436 4.81 -34.11 6.42
N LEU A 437 4.69 -35.00 5.43
CA LEU A 437 3.57 -34.99 4.48
C LEU A 437 2.22 -35.23 5.19
N ASN A 438 2.17 -36.19 6.12
CA ASN A 438 0.97 -36.51 6.88
C ASN A 438 0.56 -35.40 7.85
N ALA A 439 1.53 -34.65 8.41
CA ALA A 439 1.26 -33.50 9.27
C ALA A 439 0.77 -32.25 8.52
N GLY A 440 0.88 -32.25 7.18
CA GLY A 440 0.35 -31.17 6.34
C GLY A 440 1.40 -30.28 5.67
N THR A 441 2.69 -30.65 5.71
CA THR A 441 3.76 -30.03 4.92
C THR A 441 3.61 -30.45 3.46
N ASN A 442 3.43 -29.49 2.55
CA ASN A 442 3.08 -29.75 1.16
C ASN A 442 4.29 -29.76 0.22
N LEU A 443 5.26 -28.89 0.49
CA LEU A 443 6.47 -28.70 -0.29
C LEU A 443 7.69 -28.87 0.62
N ASP A 444 8.71 -29.54 0.09
CA ASP A 444 10.02 -29.66 0.68
C ASP A 444 10.98 -28.62 0.08
N CYS A 445 11.52 -27.70 0.88
CA CYS A 445 12.73 -26.99 0.51
C CYS A 445 13.93 -27.90 0.69
N GLY A 446 14.25 -28.66 -0.36
CA GLY A 446 15.20 -29.74 -0.26
C GLY A 446 14.79 -30.88 -1.16
N THR A 447 15.34 -32.06 -0.88
CA THR A 447 15.11 -33.26 -1.69
C THR A 447 14.63 -34.44 -0.88
N THR A 448 14.48 -34.29 0.44
CA THR A 448 14.12 -35.37 1.35
C THR A 448 12.80 -36.03 0.97
N MET A 449 11.76 -35.26 0.63
CA MET A 449 10.51 -35.82 0.12
C MET A 449 10.68 -36.49 -1.25
N SER A 450 11.31 -35.82 -2.21
CA SER A 450 11.47 -36.36 -3.58
C SER A 450 12.30 -37.65 -3.63
N ASP A 451 13.26 -37.78 -2.73
CA ASP A 451 14.18 -38.92 -2.68
C ASP A 451 13.60 -40.10 -1.89
N ASN A 452 12.71 -39.84 -0.92
CA ASN A 452 12.29 -40.86 0.05
C ASN A 452 10.80 -41.23 0.03
N LEU A 453 9.90 -40.43 -0.58
CA LEU A 453 8.47 -40.77 -0.60
C LEU A 453 8.17 -42.08 -1.36
N ALA A 454 8.97 -42.46 -2.36
CA ALA A 454 8.81 -43.76 -3.02
C ALA A 454 9.07 -44.92 -2.04
N ALA A 455 10.12 -44.81 -1.21
CA ALA A 455 10.44 -45.80 -0.19
C ALA A 455 9.41 -45.80 0.95
N ALA A 456 8.87 -44.63 1.31
CA ALA A 456 7.83 -44.49 2.32
C ALA A 456 6.49 -45.09 1.87
N ALA A 457 6.12 -44.93 0.59
CA ALA A 457 4.93 -45.54 0.00
C ALA A 457 5.05 -47.07 -0.02
N ALA A 458 6.24 -47.61 -0.34
CA ALA A 458 6.49 -49.06 -0.29
C ALA A 458 6.39 -49.65 1.13
N GLN A 459 6.42 -48.80 2.16
CA GLN A 459 6.27 -49.14 3.58
C GLN A 459 4.88 -48.77 4.14
N ASP A 460 3.94 -48.34 3.30
CA ASP A 460 2.60 -47.89 3.68
C ASP A 460 2.58 -46.76 4.74
N LEU A 461 3.60 -45.88 4.74
CA LEU A 461 3.75 -44.81 5.75
C LEU A 461 2.86 -43.58 5.49
N PHE A 462 2.35 -43.41 4.28
CA PHE A 462 1.38 -42.37 3.93
C PHE A 462 0.41 -42.88 2.84
N GLN A 463 -0.71 -42.18 2.66
CA GLN A 463 -1.67 -42.50 1.60
C GLN A 463 -1.38 -41.67 0.34
N ASN A 464 -1.46 -42.27 -0.85
CA ASN A 464 -1.32 -41.53 -2.12
C ASN A 464 -2.27 -40.34 -2.23
N ALA A 465 -3.45 -40.40 -1.60
CA ALA A 465 -4.39 -39.29 -1.54
C ALA A 465 -3.83 -38.06 -0.79
N THR A 466 -2.96 -38.26 0.20
CA THR A 466 -2.27 -37.19 0.93
C THR A 466 -1.30 -36.46 0.00
N LEU A 467 -0.49 -37.20 -0.76
CA LEU A 467 0.41 -36.64 -1.79
C LEU A 467 -0.37 -35.89 -2.87
N ASP A 468 -1.46 -36.48 -3.37
CA ASP A 468 -2.33 -35.83 -4.36
C ASP A 468 -2.90 -34.52 -3.82
N SER A 469 -3.37 -34.51 -2.57
CA SER A 469 -3.90 -33.31 -1.92
C SER A 469 -2.83 -32.21 -1.79
N ALA A 470 -1.59 -32.56 -1.41
CA ALA A 470 -0.49 -31.62 -1.30
C ALA A 470 -0.18 -30.94 -2.64
N LEU A 471 -0.03 -31.73 -3.70
CA LEU A 471 0.24 -31.22 -5.05
C LEU A 471 -0.93 -30.42 -5.61
N VAL A 472 -2.18 -30.80 -5.31
CA VAL A 472 -3.36 -30.02 -5.71
C VAL A 472 -3.33 -28.63 -5.08
N GLN A 473 -2.94 -28.48 -3.81
CA GLN A 473 -2.84 -27.15 -3.19
C GLN A 473 -1.77 -26.29 -3.86
N LEU A 474 -0.59 -26.86 -4.11
CA LEU A 474 0.52 -26.19 -4.80
C LEU A 474 0.09 -25.69 -6.18
N TYR A 475 -0.38 -26.58 -7.06
CA TYR A 475 -0.77 -26.19 -8.41
C TYR A 475 -2.04 -25.33 -8.44
N ALA A 476 -2.96 -25.45 -7.49
CA ALA A 476 -4.10 -24.54 -7.38
C ALA A 476 -3.63 -23.11 -7.04
N SER A 477 -2.58 -22.97 -6.24
CA SER A 477 -1.93 -21.68 -5.97
C SER A 477 -1.38 -21.05 -7.26
N LEU A 478 -0.63 -21.81 -8.06
CA LEU A 478 -0.10 -21.33 -9.35
C LEU A 478 -1.20 -21.00 -10.37
N VAL A 479 -2.33 -21.72 -10.34
CA VAL A 479 -3.51 -21.38 -11.15
C VAL A 479 -4.12 -20.06 -10.70
N ARG A 480 -4.30 -19.82 -9.39
CA ARG A 480 -4.79 -18.54 -8.85
C ARG A 480 -3.89 -17.38 -9.24
N LEU A 481 -2.57 -17.61 -9.23
CA LEU A 481 -1.57 -16.64 -9.67
C LEU A 481 -1.60 -16.40 -11.19
N GLY A 482 -2.31 -17.22 -11.99
CA GLY A 482 -2.36 -17.10 -13.45
C GLY A 482 -1.08 -17.54 -14.16
N TRP A 483 -0.25 -18.37 -13.51
CA TRP A 483 0.98 -18.92 -14.11
C TRP A 483 0.71 -19.68 -15.41
N VAL A 484 -0.41 -20.43 -15.44
CA VAL A 484 -0.90 -21.20 -16.60
C VAL A 484 -1.74 -20.38 -17.60
N ASP A 485 -2.16 -19.16 -17.24
CA ASP A 485 -3.11 -18.32 -18.00
C ASP A 485 -2.44 -17.09 -18.63
N SER A 486 -1.14 -17.17 -18.89
CA SER A 486 -0.21 -16.04 -18.90
C SER A 486 -0.55 -14.84 -19.80
N GLU A 487 -1.28 -15.01 -20.91
CA GLU A 487 -1.68 -13.88 -21.77
C GLU A 487 -2.97 -13.18 -21.28
N ASP A 488 -3.84 -13.90 -20.57
CA ASP A 488 -5.12 -13.41 -20.05
C ASP A 488 -5.06 -13.02 -18.56
N SER A 489 -3.92 -13.22 -17.90
CA SER A 489 -3.72 -12.89 -16.48
C SER A 489 -3.74 -11.38 -16.22
N GLN A 490 -4.40 -10.95 -15.14
CA GLN A 490 -4.55 -9.52 -14.78
C GLN A 490 -3.22 -8.75 -14.59
N TYR A 491 -2.10 -9.46 -14.39
CA TYR A 491 -0.78 -8.87 -14.15
C TYR A 491 0.23 -9.17 -15.27
N SER A 492 -0.22 -9.71 -16.41
CA SER A 492 0.66 -10.08 -17.52
C SER A 492 1.38 -8.89 -18.17
N SER A 493 0.87 -7.67 -17.98
CA SER A 493 1.43 -6.44 -18.55
C SER A 493 2.58 -5.83 -17.75
N LEU A 494 2.84 -6.29 -16.53
CA LEU A 494 3.95 -5.77 -15.71
C LEU A 494 5.29 -6.19 -16.30
N GLY A 495 6.24 -5.26 -16.39
CA GLY A 495 7.56 -5.51 -16.97
C GLY A 495 8.64 -4.58 -16.42
N TRP A 496 9.75 -4.50 -17.14
CA TRP A 496 10.93 -3.76 -16.66
C TRP A 496 10.68 -2.28 -16.33
N SER A 497 9.73 -1.62 -17.03
CA SER A 497 9.35 -0.24 -16.73
C SER A 497 8.72 -0.03 -15.35
N ASP A 498 8.29 -1.11 -14.70
CA ASP A 498 7.68 -1.10 -13.36
C ASP A 498 8.70 -1.41 -12.25
N VAL A 499 9.96 -1.70 -12.59
CA VAL A 499 11.03 -2.07 -11.65
C VAL A 499 11.95 -0.89 -11.37
N GLY A 500 12.28 -0.65 -10.09
CA GLY A 500 13.26 0.36 -9.69
C GLY A 500 12.86 1.77 -10.09
N THR A 501 11.56 2.04 -10.23
CA THR A 501 11.03 3.36 -10.57
C THR A 501 11.50 4.44 -9.61
N THR A 502 11.50 5.69 -10.05
CA THR A 502 11.82 6.83 -9.16
C THR A 502 10.91 6.88 -7.93
N ALA A 503 9.63 6.50 -8.06
CA ALA A 503 8.70 6.45 -6.94
C ALA A 503 9.09 5.37 -5.91
N SER A 504 9.46 4.16 -6.35
CA SER A 504 9.96 3.10 -5.46
C SER A 504 11.29 3.47 -4.80
N GLN A 505 12.18 4.16 -5.53
CA GLN A 505 13.44 4.66 -4.95
C GLN A 505 13.20 5.72 -3.86
N GLN A 506 12.26 6.65 -4.09
CA GLN A 506 11.84 7.64 -3.10
C GLN A 506 11.18 6.98 -1.89
N LEU A 507 10.40 5.92 -2.11
CA LEU A 507 9.81 5.14 -1.03
C LEU A 507 10.88 4.43 -0.17
N ALA A 508 11.94 3.90 -0.79
CA ALA A 508 13.06 3.29 -0.06
C ALA A 508 13.81 4.32 0.81
N ASN A 509 14.07 5.53 0.29
CA ASN A 509 14.63 6.62 1.09
C ASN A 509 13.67 7.03 2.24
N ARG A 510 12.38 7.20 1.96
CA ARG A 510 11.36 7.52 2.97
C ARG A 510 11.32 6.47 4.08
N ALA A 511 11.34 5.18 3.73
CA ALA A 511 11.33 4.09 4.71
C ALA A 511 12.56 4.14 5.63
N ALA A 512 13.74 4.46 5.08
CA ALA A 512 14.96 4.64 5.88
C ALA A 512 14.85 5.87 6.81
N VAL A 513 14.44 7.02 6.27
CA VAL A 513 14.28 8.27 7.03
C VAL A 513 13.28 8.11 8.18
N GLU A 514 12.13 7.49 7.92
CA GLU A 514 11.07 7.34 8.91
C GLU A 514 11.41 6.33 10.00
N GLY A 515 12.28 5.36 9.71
CA GLY A 515 12.74 4.31 10.62
C GLY A 515 13.94 4.69 11.49
N ILE A 516 14.83 5.59 11.05
CA ILE A 516 16.00 6.02 11.85
C ILE A 516 15.54 6.62 13.19
N VAL A 517 16.21 6.19 14.28
CA VAL A 517 15.85 6.55 15.66
C VAL A 517 16.92 7.44 16.28
N LEU A 518 16.53 8.62 16.75
CA LEU A 518 17.39 9.50 17.53
C LEU A 518 17.36 9.08 19.00
N LEU A 519 18.49 8.62 19.53
CA LEU A 519 18.62 8.09 20.90
C LEU A 519 19.16 9.12 21.89
N LYS A 520 20.09 9.96 21.45
CA LYS A 520 20.65 11.06 22.24
C LYS A 520 20.78 12.30 21.35
N ASN A 521 20.42 13.45 21.89
CA ASN A 521 20.75 14.76 21.32
C ASN A 521 20.85 15.76 22.46
N ASP A 522 22.06 16.14 22.82
CA ASP A 522 22.35 16.88 24.04
C ASP A 522 21.85 18.35 24.00
N HIS A 523 22.04 19.05 25.12
CA HIS A 523 21.66 20.46 25.26
C HIS A 523 22.43 21.42 24.35
N LYS A 524 23.58 21.00 23.78
CA LYS A 524 24.36 21.79 22.82
C LYS A 524 23.72 21.75 21.42
N LYS A 525 22.74 20.86 21.19
CA LYS A 525 21.94 20.75 19.97
C LYS A 525 22.80 20.65 18.72
N VAL A 526 23.73 19.70 18.72
CA VAL A 526 24.60 19.43 17.56
C VAL A 526 23.79 19.00 16.34
N LEU A 527 22.66 18.31 16.56
CA LEU A 527 21.72 17.95 15.51
C LEU A 527 20.42 18.76 15.59
N PRO A 528 19.88 19.23 14.44
CA PRO A 528 20.45 19.11 13.09
C PRO A 528 21.74 19.93 12.91
N LEU A 529 22.65 19.46 12.06
CA LEU A 529 23.94 20.09 11.80
C LEU A 529 23.74 21.54 11.33
N SER A 530 24.46 22.46 11.98
CA SER A 530 24.37 23.88 11.61
C SER A 530 24.97 24.15 10.23
N GLN A 531 24.46 25.19 9.55
CA GLN A 531 24.99 25.63 8.26
C GLN A 531 26.47 26.07 8.29
N ASN A 532 27.03 26.30 9.48
CA ASN A 532 28.43 26.68 9.68
C ASN A 532 29.38 25.49 9.58
N VAL A 533 28.88 24.26 9.70
CA VAL A 533 29.66 23.04 9.46
C VAL A 533 29.99 22.98 7.97
N LYS A 534 31.27 22.89 7.62
CA LYS A 534 31.75 22.74 6.23
C LYS A 534 32.59 21.48 6.06
N THR A 535 33.33 21.08 7.09
CA THR A 535 34.21 19.92 7.08
C THR A 535 33.73 18.86 8.07
N ILE A 536 33.56 17.63 7.60
CA ILE A 536 33.14 16.48 8.40
C ILE A 536 34.28 15.47 8.47
N ALA A 537 34.68 15.07 9.67
CA ALA A 537 35.47 13.86 9.86
C ALA A 537 34.50 12.67 9.96
N LEU A 538 34.42 11.88 8.89
CA LEU A 538 33.52 10.73 8.81
C LEU A 538 34.34 9.46 9.05
N ILE A 539 34.18 8.90 10.25
CA ILE A 539 35.09 7.90 10.81
C ILE A 539 34.33 6.61 11.11
N GLY A 540 34.99 5.45 10.96
CA GLY A 540 34.47 4.18 11.43
C GLY A 540 34.15 3.19 10.31
N PRO A 541 33.86 1.92 10.64
CA PRO A 541 33.71 0.85 9.66
C PRO A 541 32.50 1.02 8.73
N TYR A 542 31.48 1.80 9.13
CA TYR A 542 30.31 2.09 8.29
C TYR A 542 30.44 3.38 7.46
N ALA A 543 31.50 4.17 7.67
CA ALA A 543 31.63 5.48 7.03
C ALA A 543 31.62 5.43 5.49
N ASN A 544 32.10 4.35 4.88
CA ASN A 544 31.98 4.11 3.44
C ASN A 544 31.39 2.73 3.10
N ALA A 545 30.46 2.26 3.95
CA ALA A 545 29.78 0.97 3.74
C ALA A 545 28.93 0.97 2.46
N THR A 546 28.91 -0.19 1.79
CA THR A 546 28.07 -0.45 0.62
C THR A 546 27.04 -1.53 0.96
N THR A 547 27.30 -2.80 0.64
CA THR A 547 26.37 -3.92 0.88
C THR A 547 26.06 -4.12 2.36
N GLN A 548 26.94 -3.70 3.27
CA GLN A 548 26.65 -3.74 4.71
C GLN A 548 25.44 -2.88 5.10
N LEU A 549 25.00 -1.93 4.27
CA LEU A 549 23.77 -1.17 4.51
C LEU A 549 22.50 -2.01 4.27
N GLN A 550 22.57 -3.10 3.50
CA GLN A 550 21.40 -3.88 3.08
C GLN A 550 20.96 -4.94 4.11
N GLY A 551 21.82 -5.36 5.03
CA GLY A 551 21.56 -6.51 5.91
C GLY A 551 21.70 -7.83 5.14
N ASN A 552 20.79 -8.79 5.32
CA ASN A 552 20.74 -10.06 4.58
C ASN A 552 19.53 -10.17 3.65
N TYR A 553 19.37 -11.28 2.91
CA TYR A 553 18.24 -11.53 2.00
C TYR A 553 17.92 -10.36 1.05
N TYR A 554 18.96 -9.80 0.43
CA TYR A 554 18.85 -8.70 -0.52
C TYR A 554 19.12 -9.15 -1.96
N GLY A 555 18.59 -8.40 -2.92
CA GLY A 555 18.96 -8.47 -4.33
C GLY A 555 19.94 -7.35 -4.72
N THR A 556 20.37 -7.34 -5.98
CA THR A 556 21.20 -6.25 -6.52
C THR A 556 20.37 -4.97 -6.60
N PRO A 557 20.76 -3.87 -5.91
CA PRO A 557 20.08 -2.59 -6.05
C PRO A 557 20.63 -1.80 -7.25
N GLU A 558 19.87 -0.83 -7.75
CA GLU A 558 20.34 0.07 -8.82
C GLU A 558 21.56 0.90 -8.40
N TYR A 559 21.62 1.25 -7.12
CA TYR A 559 22.72 1.96 -6.49
C TYR A 559 22.78 1.66 -5.00
N ILE A 560 23.92 1.97 -4.38
CA ILE A 560 24.03 2.09 -2.92
C ILE A 560 24.64 3.45 -2.61
N ARG A 561 23.91 4.28 -1.84
CA ARG A 561 24.40 5.58 -1.38
C ARG A 561 25.16 5.40 -0.07
N THR A 562 26.48 5.54 -0.10
CA THR A 562 27.33 5.51 1.10
C THR A 562 27.18 6.80 1.90
N LEU A 563 27.64 6.82 3.16
CA LEU A 563 27.64 8.04 3.98
C LEU A 563 28.59 9.11 3.40
N VAL A 564 29.75 8.72 2.84
CA VAL A 564 30.63 9.64 2.11
C VAL A 564 29.85 10.33 0.98
N TRP A 565 29.16 9.55 0.15
CA TRP A 565 28.34 10.09 -0.93
C TRP A 565 27.27 11.06 -0.40
N GLY A 566 26.56 10.68 0.66
CA GLY A 566 25.51 11.51 1.28
C GLY A 566 26.06 12.85 1.77
N ALA A 567 27.23 12.85 2.40
CA ALA A 567 27.90 14.08 2.85
C ALA A 567 28.31 14.98 1.67
N GLU A 568 28.91 14.39 0.62
CA GLU A 568 29.38 15.12 -0.55
C GLU A 568 28.21 15.75 -1.34
N GLN A 569 27.08 15.05 -1.47
CA GLN A 569 25.89 15.61 -2.13
C GLN A 569 25.32 16.84 -1.39
N MET A 570 25.55 16.94 -0.09
CA MET A 570 25.15 18.08 0.73
C MET A 570 26.20 19.21 0.73
N GLY A 571 27.30 19.05 -0.02
CA GLY A 571 28.35 20.05 -0.18
C GLY A 571 29.37 20.10 0.97
N TYR A 572 29.47 19.06 1.80
CA TYR A 572 30.49 18.98 2.84
C TYR A 572 31.84 18.53 2.26
N THR A 573 32.93 19.05 2.82
CA THR A 573 34.27 18.49 2.63
C THR A 573 34.45 17.32 3.60
N VAL A 574 34.66 16.11 3.07
CA VAL A 574 34.75 14.88 3.87
C VAL A 574 36.21 14.50 4.11
N GLN A 575 36.57 14.32 5.38
CA GLN A 575 37.80 13.65 5.80
C GLN A 575 37.42 12.25 6.26
N TYR A 576 37.57 11.28 5.37
CA TYR A 576 37.22 9.89 5.64
C TYR A 576 38.42 9.14 6.24
N GLU A 577 38.18 8.45 7.35
CA GLU A 577 39.14 7.52 7.96
C GLU A 577 38.41 6.29 8.46
N THR A 578 38.88 5.08 8.13
CA THR A 578 38.25 3.87 8.68
C THR A 578 38.40 3.81 10.20
N GLY A 579 39.56 4.20 10.73
CA GLY A 579 39.86 4.15 12.16
C GLY A 579 40.04 2.73 12.68
N THR A 580 38.96 1.94 12.72
CA THR A 580 38.96 0.52 13.10
C THR A 580 37.92 -0.29 12.33
N GLY A 581 38.06 -1.62 12.33
CA GLY A 581 37.07 -2.55 11.76
C GLY A 581 35.94 -2.89 12.72
N ILE A 582 34.87 -3.52 12.22
CA ILE A 582 33.68 -3.91 13.01
C ILE A 582 34.06 -4.70 14.26
N ASN A 583 34.88 -5.74 14.13
CA ASN A 583 35.34 -6.55 15.26
C ASN A 583 36.88 -6.65 15.30
N SER A 584 37.55 -5.49 15.29
CA SER A 584 39.01 -5.40 15.29
C SER A 584 39.57 -5.11 16.68
N THR A 585 40.79 -5.57 16.94
CA THR A 585 41.63 -5.12 18.07
C THR A 585 42.79 -4.24 17.63
N ASP A 586 43.00 -4.05 16.32
CA ASP A 586 44.05 -3.20 15.77
C ASP A 586 43.73 -1.72 16.02
N THR A 587 44.71 -1.00 16.57
CA THR A 587 44.62 0.44 16.86
C THR A 587 45.44 1.30 15.89
N SER A 588 46.03 0.72 14.86
CA SER A 588 46.93 1.42 13.91
C SER A 588 46.25 2.61 13.21
N GLY A 589 44.95 2.52 12.93
CA GLY A 589 44.16 3.58 12.30
C GLY A 589 43.69 4.70 13.25
N PHE A 590 43.85 4.55 14.56
CA PHE A 590 43.31 5.50 15.54
C PHE A 590 43.97 6.88 15.42
N ALA A 591 45.29 6.92 15.23
CA ALA A 591 46.02 8.18 15.16
C ALA A 591 45.58 9.05 13.97
N ALA A 592 45.32 8.44 12.81
CA ALA A 592 44.82 9.13 11.63
C ALA A 592 43.38 9.65 11.85
N ALA A 593 42.50 8.81 12.39
CA ALA A 593 41.13 9.18 12.75
C ALA A 593 41.09 10.38 13.72
N VAL A 594 41.88 10.36 14.78
CA VAL A 594 41.97 11.47 15.74
C VAL A 594 42.58 12.72 15.11
N ALA A 595 43.53 12.58 14.19
CA ALA A 595 44.10 13.72 13.45
C ALA A 595 43.06 14.39 12.54
N ALA A 596 42.27 13.60 11.79
CA ALA A 596 41.16 14.10 10.98
C ALA A 596 40.13 14.83 11.86
N ALA A 597 39.71 14.18 12.95
CA ALA A 597 38.77 14.74 13.91
C ALA A 597 39.18 16.13 14.42
N LYS A 598 40.46 16.34 14.76
CA LYS A 598 40.95 17.64 15.28
C LYS A 598 40.82 18.79 14.26
N THR A 599 40.82 18.49 12.96
CA THR A 599 40.78 19.52 11.92
C THR A 599 39.38 19.76 11.34
N ALA A 600 38.45 18.83 11.51
CA ALA A 600 37.06 18.98 11.06
C ALA A 600 36.21 19.90 11.95
N ASP A 601 35.04 20.31 11.47
CA ASP A 601 34.06 21.08 12.25
C ASP A 601 33.21 20.17 13.15
N VAL A 602 32.93 18.95 12.68
CA VAL A 602 32.18 17.90 13.38
C VAL A 602 32.78 16.54 13.09
N VAL A 603 32.71 15.64 14.06
CA VAL A 603 33.08 14.23 13.94
C VAL A 603 31.80 13.41 13.88
N ILE A 604 31.72 12.53 12.88
CA ILE A 604 30.65 11.54 12.76
C ILE A 604 31.31 10.17 12.79
N TYR A 605 31.10 9.43 13.87
CA TYR A 605 31.50 8.03 13.95
C TYR A 605 30.36 7.14 13.45
N ALA A 606 30.61 6.31 12.45
CA ALA A 606 29.68 5.33 11.90
C ALA A 606 30.21 3.92 12.17
N GLY A 607 29.56 3.20 13.08
CA GLY A 607 29.93 1.84 13.46
C GLY A 607 28.75 1.07 14.04
N GLY A 608 29.01 0.04 14.83
CA GLY A 608 28.01 -0.88 15.34
C GLY A 608 28.32 -2.31 14.92
N ILE A 609 27.31 -3.06 14.47
CA ILE A 609 27.46 -4.44 13.97
C ILE A 609 26.96 -4.56 12.53
N ASP A 610 27.40 -5.63 11.86
CA ASP A 610 26.97 -6.02 10.53
C ASP A 610 26.77 -7.55 10.47
N ASN A 611 26.53 -8.09 9.27
CA ASN A 611 26.35 -9.53 9.06
C ASN A 611 27.61 -10.39 9.36
N SER A 612 28.76 -9.80 9.66
CA SER A 612 29.90 -10.57 10.21
C SER A 612 29.73 -10.87 11.70
N ILE A 613 28.70 -10.30 12.35
CA ILE A 613 28.40 -10.45 13.78
C ILE A 613 27.01 -11.02 14.02
N GLU A 614 26.00 -10.61 13.24
CA GLU A 614 24.63 -11.13 13.33
C GLU A 614 24.15 -11.61 11.95
N ALA A 615 24.00 -12.92 11.77
CA ALA A 615 23.50 -13.47 10.50
C ALA A 615 22.72 -14.77 10.71
N GLU A 616 22.11 -15.24 9.64
CA GLU A 616 21.65 -16.62 9.58
C GLU A 616 22.78 -17.60 9.90
N ALA A 617 22.48 -18.63 10.70
CA ALA A 617 23.44 -19.59 11.26
C ALA A 617 24.53 -18.97 12.16
N MET A 618 24.39 -17.71 12.60
CA MET A 618 25.37 -17.03 13.46
C MET A 618 24.71 -16.08 14.45
N ASP A 619 24.47 -16.59 15.66
CA ASP A 619 24.07 -15.78 16.81
C ASP A 619 25.26 -15.01 17.41
N ARG A 620 24.93 -13.93 18.10
CA ARG A 620 25.90 -13.19 18.91
C ARG A 620 26.09 -13.86 20.26
N ASP A 621 27.32 -13.88 20.77
CA ASP A 621 27.57 -14.32 22.16
C ASP A 621 27.29 -13.22 23.18
N THR A 622 27.47 -11.96 22.78
CA THR A 622 27.29 -10.77 23.61
C THR A 622 26.57 -9.68 22.84
N ILE A 623 25.98 -8.74 23.58
CA ILE A 623 25.35 -7.52 23.04
C ILE A 623 26.16 -6.27 23.39
N ALA A 624 27.41 -6.41 23.84
CA ALA A 624 28.34 -5.28 23.92
C ALA A 624 28.79 -4.83 22.52
N TRP A 625 29.22 -3.58 22.40
CA TRP A 625 29.93 -3.10 21.20
C TRP A 625 31.15 -3.97 20.89
N THR A 626 31.33 -4.31 19.62
CA THR A 626 32.36 -5.26 19.16
C THR A 626 33.75 -4.62 19.03
N GLY A 627 34.78 -5.46 19.16
CA GLY A 627 36.18 -5.07 19.03
C GLY A 627 36.58 -3.87 19.91
N ASN A 628 37.34 -2.95 19.33
CA ASN A 628 37.85 -1.74 19.99
C ASN A 628 37.10 -0.45 19.55
N GLN A 629 35.87 -0.57 19.03
CA GLN A 629 35.08 0.58 18.54
C GLN A 629 34.83 1.63 19.64
N LEU A 630 34.40 1.22 20.83
CA LEU A 630 34.20 2.14 21.97
C LEU A 630 35.49 2.85 22.39
N GLN A 631 36.64 2.17 22.27
CA GLN A 631 37.94 2.78 22.58
C GLN A 631 38.28 3.90 21.59
N LEU A 632 37.97 3.73 20.31
CA LEU A 632 38.15 4.79 19.32
C LEU A 632 37.17 5.96 19.57
N ILE A 633 35.88 5.66 19.81
CA ILE A 633 34.88 6.68 20.12
C ILE A 633 35.30 7.53 21.33
N ASP A 634 35.85 6.90 22.38
CA ASP A 634 36.38 7.61 23.55
C ASP A 634 37.51 8.58 23.16
N GLN A 635 38.48 8.15 22.35
CA GLN A 635 39.55 9.04 21.88
C GLN A 635 39.05 10.18 20.99
N LEU A 636 38.06 9.92 20.14
CA LEU A 636 37.42 10.95 19.31
C LEU A 636 36.68 11.97 20.16
N SER A 637 36.03 11.53 21.25
CA SER A 637 35.31 12.40 22.19
C SER A 637 36.24 13.41 22.89
N GLN A 638 37.54 13.10 22.97
CA GLN A 638 38.57 13.96 23.56
C GLN A 638 39.17 14.96 22.55
N ALA A 639 38.75 14.93 21.27
CA ALA A 639 39.27 15.83 20.23
C ALA A 639 38.76 17.28 20.35
N GLY A 640 37.82 17.57 21.26
CA GLY A 640 37.27 18.91 21.49
C GLY A 640 36.33 19.40 20.36
N LYS A 641 35.75 18.47 19.60
CA LYS A 641 34.79 18.73 18.52
C LYS A 641 33.43 18.10 18.83
N PRO A 642 32.34 18.63 18.25
CA PRO A 642 31.06 17.96 18.28
C PRO A 642 31.18 16.54 17.72
N LEU A 643 30.68 15.53 18.45
CA LEU A 643 30.72 14.13 18.09
C LEU A 643 29.31 13.55 17.98
N VAL A 644 29.00 13.00 16.81
CA VAL A 644 27.80 12.23 16.53
C VAL A 644 28.18 10.77 16.34
N VAL A 645 27.49 9.86 17.01
CA VAL A 645 27.66 8.42 16.82
C VAL A 645 26.44 7.86 16.09
N LEU A 646 26.69 7.07 15.05
CA LEU A 646 25.69 6.32 14.30
C LEU A 646 25.93 4.84 14.58
N GLN A 647 24.97 4.21 15.26
CA GLN A 647 24.93 2.77 15.50
C GLN A 647 24.15 2.08 14.38
N PHE A 648 24.84 1.35 13.53
CA PHE A 648 24.31 0.44 12.53
C PHE A 648 24.19 -0.99 13.07
N GLY A 649 23.42 -1.81 12.36
CA GLY A 649 23.05 -3.15 12.79
C GLY A 649 21.66 -3.18 13.43
N ALA A 650 21.01 -4.33 13.37
CA ALA A 650 19.66 -4.52 13.88
C ALA A 650 19.64 -4.76 15.38
N GLY A 651 20.37 -5.79 15.81
CA GLY A 651 20.54 -6.15 17.20
C GLY A 651 21.14 -4.98 17.96
N GLN A 652 20.49 -4.62 19.08
CA GLN A 652 20.97 -3.50 19.89
C GLN A 652 22.33 -3.83 20.53
N LEU A 653 23.14 -2.79 20.72
CA LEU A 653 24.37 -2.82 21.50
C LEU A 653 24.18 -2.01 22.78
N ASP A 654 24.93 -2.34 23.84
CA ASP A 654 24.89 -1.59 25.09
C ASP A 654 25.52 -0.19 24.94
N ASP A 655 24.69 0.85 24.80
CA ASP A 655 25.13 2.24 24.67
C ASP A 655 25.40 2.95 26.01
N SER A 656 25.39 2.25 27.14
CA SER A 656 25.56 2.87 28.46
C SER A 656 26.76 3.81 28.54
N ALA A 657 27.91 3.40 27.98
CA ALA A 657 29.12 4.22 27.95
C ALA A 657 28.96 5.49 27.08
N LEU A 658 28.24 5.39 25.96
CA LEU A 658 27.99 6.52 25.06
C LEU A 658 26.97 7.51 25.64
N LEU A 659 25.95 7.00 26.32
CA LEU A 659 24.93 7.81 27.00
C LEU A 659 25.55 8.59 28.17
N GLN A 660 26.45 7.97 28.94
CA GLN A 660 27.15 8.60 30.07
C GLN A 660 28.27 9.58 29.67
N ASN A 661 28.77 9.52 28.44
CA ASN A 661 29.81 10.42 27.97
C ASN A 661 29.24 11.75 27.44
N ASP A 662 29.43 12.84 28.17
CA ASP A 662 28.97 14.21 27.80
C ASP A 662 29.62 14.78 26.54
N ASN A 663 30.72 14.19 26.07
CA ASN A 663 31.36 14.58 24.81
C ASN A 663 30.79 13.84 23.60
N VAL A 664 29.97 12.80 23.80
CA VAL A 664 29.12 12.23 22.73
C VAL A 664 27.83 13.03 22.69
N ASN A 665 27.71 13.93 21.70
CA ASN A 665 26.64 14.93 21.67
C ASN A 665 25.33 14.38 21.09
N ALA A 666 25.43 13.47 20.12
CA ALA A 666 24.27 12.81 19.56
C ALA A 666 24.54 11.34 19.25
N LEU A 667 23.49 10.53 19.34
CA LEU A 667 23.50 9.10 19.06
C LEU A 667 22.24 8.75 18.25
N LEU A 668 22.42 8.07 17.13
CA LEU A 668 21.32 7.55 16.31
C LEU A 668 21.49 6.04 16.15
N TRP A 669 20.37 5.33 16.17
CA TRP A 669 20.31 3.97 15.66
C TRP A 669 19.76 3.99 14.23
N CYS A 670 20.54 3.40 13.31
CA CYS A 670 20.29 3.46 11.87
C CYS A 670 19.86 2.12 11.27
N GLY A 671 19.85 1.03 12.04
CA GLY A 671 19.52 -0.31 11.54
C GLY A 671 20.33 -0.68 10.30
N TYR A 672 19.65 -1.26 9.30
CA TYR A 672 20.15 -1.48 7.95
C TYR A 672 19.30 -0.68 6.93
N PRO A 673 19.75 0.53 6.54
CA PRO A 673 18.94 1.48 5.76
C PRO A 673 19.02 1.30 4.23
N SER A 674 19.80 0.32 3.77
CA SER A 674 19.89 -0.18 2.39
C SER A 674 20.25 0.88 1.33
N GLN A 675 19.67 0.80 0.13
CA GLN A 675 20.13 1.46 -1.10
C GLN A 675 20.25 2.99 -0.98
N ALA A 676 19.38 3.61 -0.19
CA ALA A 676 19.34 5.05 0.03
C ALA A 676 19.91 5.44 1.41
N GLY A 677 20.58 4.53 2.11
CA GLY A 677 20.90 4.67 3.52
C GLY A 677 21.77 5.87 3.84
N GLY A 678 22.84 6.09 3.07
CA GLY A 678 23.69 7.26 3.25
C GLY A 678 22.95 8.58 3.01
N GLN A 679 22.03 8.61 2.05
CA GLN A 679 21.16 9.77 1.82
C GLN A 679 20.25 10.02 3.03
N ALA A 680 19.52 8.98 3.47
CA ALA A 680 18.55 9.07 4.56
C ALA A 680 19.21 9.52 5.87
N VAL A 681 20.39 8.99 6.19
CA VAL A 681 21.15 9.41 7.37
C VAL A 681 21.52 10.89 7.26
N PHE A 682 21.98 11.37 6.10
CA PHE A 682 22.31 12.80 5.94
C PHE A 682 21.08 13.71 5.88
N ASP A 683 19.95 13.24 5.39
CA ASP A 683 18.67 13.97 5.45
C ASP A 683 18.29 14.24 6.92
N ILE A 684 18.48 13.25 7.80
CA ILE A 684 18.29 13.41 9.25
C ILE A 684 19.37 14.31 9.85
N LEU A 685 20.66 14.05 9.61
CA LEU A 685 21.75 14.80 10.24
C LEU A 685 21.69 16.28 9.91
N THR A 686 21.32 16.64 8.69
CA THR A 686 21.22 18.04 8.25
C THR A 686 19.87 18.70 8.57
N GLY A 687 18.89 17.93 9.03
CA GLY A 687 17.55 18.42 9.33
C GLY A 687 16.69 18.69 8.10
N GLN A 688 17.03 18.14 6.92
CA GLN A 688 16.10 18.07 5.79
C GLN A 688 14.87 17.24 6.16
N SER A 689 15.08 16.20 6.96
CA SER A 689 14.04 15.43 7.61
C SER A 689 14.26 15.42 9.13
N ALA A 690 13.16 15.45 9.89
CA ALA A 690 13.20 15.32 11.34
C ALA A 690 13.01 13.85 11.75
N PRO A 691 13.82 13.29 12.67
CA PRO A 691 13.65 11.92 13.11
C PRO A 691 12.39 11.77 13.96
N ALA A 692 11.70 10.66 13.75
CA ALA A 692 10.52 10.27 14.53
C ALA A 692 10.37 8.75 14.69
N GLY A 693 11.34 7.96 14.20
CA GLY A 693 11.39 6.54 14.46
C GLY A 693 11.46 6.25 15.95
N ARG A 694 10.98 5.07 16.34
CA ARG A 694 11.03 4.55 17.71
C ARG A 694 11.62 3.15 17.70
N LEU A 695 12.41 2.79 18.71
CA LEU A 695 12.98 1.44 18.80
C LEU A 695 11.86 0.37 18.85
N PRO A 696 11.84 -0.59 17.93
CA PRO A 696 10.90 -1.71 17.95
C PRO A 696 11.39 -2.88 18.82
N VAL A 697 12.51 -2.69 19.52
CA VAL A 697 13.19 -3.65 20.40
C VAL A 697 13.74 -2.93 21.63
N THR A 698 13.97 -3.67 22.70
CA THR A 698 14.62 -3.15 23.90
C THR A 698 16.14 -3.19 23.75
N GLN A 699 16.83 -2.12 24.16
CA GLN A 699 18.29 -2.14 24.32
C GLN A 699 18.63 -2.54 25.76
N TYR A 700 19.15 -3.75 25.91
CA TYR A 700 19.54 -4.34 27.20
C TYR A 700 20.98 -3.96 27.56
N PRO A 701 21.32 -3.91 28.87
CA PRO A 701 22.72 -3.82 29.29
C PRO A 701 23.45 -5.12 28.96
N ALA A 702 24.76 -5.06 28.67
CA ALA A 702 25.50 -6.22 28.18
C ALA A 702 25.44 -7.44 29.12
N ASN A 703 25.44 -7.20 30.43
CA ASN A 703 25.35 -8.23 31.46
C ASN A 703 23.99 -8.93 31.55
N TYR A 704 22.95 -8.44 30.84
CA TYR A 704 21.68 -9.16 30.70
C TYR A 704 21.92 -10.56 30.13
N THR A 705 22.84 -10.69 29.18
CA THR A 705 23.14 -11.95 28.49
C THR A 705 23.79 -12.99 29.40
N ASP A 706 24.44 -12.57 30.49
CA ASP A 706 25.05 -13.45 31.49
C ASP A 706 24.00 -14.16 32.37
N ALA A 707 22.81 -13.57 32.48
CA ALA A 707 21.76 -14.04 33.38
C ALA A 707 20.76 -14.99 32.70
N ILE A 708 20.80 -15.13 31.37
CA ILE A 708 19.77 -15.87 30.63
C ILE A 708 20.34 -16.61 29.41
N PRO A 709 20.25 -17.95 29.35
CA PRO A 709 20.59 -18.71 28.15
C PRO A 709 19.64 -18.38 26.99
N MET A 710 20.11 -18.38 25.74
CA MET A 710 19.21 -18.23 24.59
C MET A 710 18.23 -19.40 24.46
N THR A 711 18.59 -20.58 24.99
CA THR A 711 17.77 -21.79 24.96
C THR A 711 16.59 -21.76 25.93
N ASP A 712 16.56 -20.83 26.90
CA ASP A 712 15.42 -20.63 27.79
C ASP A 712 14.34 -19.78 27.10
N MET A 713 13.27 -20.43 26.65
CA MET A 713 12.17 -19.79 25.92
C MET A 713 11.19 -18.99 26.82
N SER A 714 11.39 -18.99 28.14
CA SER A 714 10.47 -18.35 29.07
C SER A 714 10.58 -16.82 29.04
N LEU A 715 9.42 -16.16 29.06
CA LEU A 715 9.36 -14.69 28.95
C LEU A 715 9.33 -14.00 30.31
N ARG A 716 8.68 -14.62 31.29
CA ARG A 716 8.39 -14.03 32.60
C ARG A 716 9.61 -14.15 33.51
N SER A 717 9.85 -13.11 34.31
CA SER A 717 10.80 -13.26 35.43
C SER A 717 10.29 -14.32 36.41
N ASN A 718 11.21 -15.17 36.87
CA ASN A 718 10.94 -16.26 37.82
C ASN A 718 11.97 -16.30 38.97
N GLY A 719 12.73 -15.22 39.16
CA GLY A 719 13.81 -15.11 40.15
C GLY A 719 15.14 -15.72 39.72
N SER A 720 15.16 -16.60 38.71
CA SER A 720 16.39 -17.12 38.08
C SER A 720 16.73 -16.37 36.79
N ILE A 721 15.71 -15.91 36.06
CA ILE A 721 15.88 -15.02 34.90
C ILE A 721 15.22 -13.65 35.16
N PRO A 722 15.77 -12.56 34.59
CA PRO A 722 15.27 -11.20 34.82
C PRO A 722 13.95 -10.88 34.07
N GLY A 723 13.49 -11.79 33.21
CA GLY A 723 12.38 -11.54 32.28
C GLY A 723 12.88 -11.03 30.93
N ARG A 724 12.07 -11.19 29.88
CA ARG A 724 12.39 -10.83 28.49
C ARG A 724 11.42 -9.81 27.94
N THR A 725 11.85 -9.04 26.95
CA THR A 725 11.09 -7.96 26.28
C THR A 725 10.68 -6.84 27.24
N TYR A 726 10.22 -5.72 26.69
CA TYR A 726 9.66 -4.62 27.48
C TYR A 726 8.46 -5.02 28.36
N ARG A 727 7.82 -6.17 28.09
CA ARG A 727 6.67 -6.66 28.85
C ARG A 727 7.07 -7.18 30.23
N TRP A 728 8.29 -7.70 30.38
CA TRP A 728 8.73 -8.42 31.59
C TRP A 728 10.09 -7.99 32.13
N TYR A 729 10.81 -7.10 31.44
CA TYR A 729 12.10 -6.56 31.86
C TYR A 729 12.00 -5.03 32.08
N ASP A 730 12.49 -4.53 33.22
CA ASP A 730 12.35 -3.13 33.65
C ASP A 730 13.67 -2.33 33.72
N ASP A 731 14.83 -2.97 33.51
CA ASP A 731 16.16 -2.36 33.63
C ASP A 731 16.87 -2.17 32.27
N ALA A 732 16.13 -1.62 31.29
CA ALA A 732 16.65 -1.35 29.94
C ALA A 732 17.59 -0.14 29.91
N VAL A 733 18.65 -0.21 29.09
CA VAL A 733 19.51 0.95 28.78
C VAL A 733 18.70 1.96 27.98
N ILE A 734 17.99 1.50 26.95
CA ILE A 734 16.98 2.26 26.23
C ILE A 734 15.73 1.38 26.04
N PRO A 735 14.55 1.83 26.51
CA PRO A 735 13.35 1.01 26.47
C PRO A 735 12.74 0.92 25.06
N PHE A 736 12.02 -0.17 24.80
CA PHE A 736 11.13 -0.29 23.63
C PHE A 736 10.24 0.95 23.45
N GLY A 737 10.12 1.41 22.21
CA GLY A 737 9.32 2.58 21.84
C GLY A 737 10.02 3.92 22.06
N PHE A 738 11.27 3.94 22.52
CA PHE A 738 12.03 5.18 22.69
C PHE A 738 12.47 5.77 21.36
N GLY A 739 12.46 7.10 21.27
CA GLY A 739 12.91 7.87 20.11
C GLY A 739 12.68 9.36 20.34
N LEU A 740 13.70 10.17 20.08
CA LEU A 740 13.69 11.63 20.24
C LEU A 740 13.32 12.33 18.92
N HIS A 741 13.00 13.62 19.03
CA HIS A 741 12.66 14.50 17.91
C HIS A 741 13.56 15.74 17.90
N TYR A 742 13.63 16.45 16.77
CA TYR A 742 14.21 17.80 16.69
C TYR A 742 13.29 18.91 17.22
N THR A 743 12.10 18.53 17.71
CA THR A 743 11.11 19.44 18.29
C THR A 743 10.58 18.87 19.60
N THR A 744 9.75 19.64 20.29
CA THR A 744 9.05 19.19 21.50
C THR A 744 7.57 19.01 21.19
N PHE A 745 6.94 18.03 21.86
CA PHE A 745 5.52 17.76 21.72
C PHE A 745 4.85 17.75 23.10
N ASP A 746 3.69 18.41 23.17
CA ASP A 746 2.74 18.22 24.26
C ASP A 746 1.73 17.16 23.82
N VAL A 747 1.56 16.12 24.64
CA VAL A 747 0.68 14.99 24.36
C VAL A 747 -0.36 14.88 25.47
N SER A 748 -1.63 14.74 25.09
CA SER A 748 -2.73 14.64 26.06
C SER A 748 -3.89 13.82 25.52
N TRP A 749 -4.64 13.16 26.39
CA TRP A 749 -5.91 12.52 26.03
C TRP A 749 -6.92 13.57 25.56
N ALA A 750 -7.53 13.35 24.38
CA ALA A 750 -8.61 14.20 23.89
C ALA A 750 -9.90 13.96 24.69
N ASP A 751 -10.22 12.69 24.94
CA ASP A 751 -11.37 12.27 25.75
C ASP A 751 -10.90 11.76 27.12
N LYS A 752 -11.35 12.40 28.20
CA LYS A 752 -10.95 12.03 29.58
C LYS A 752 -11.85 11.00 30.26
N LYS A 753 -12.89 10.49 29.59
CA LYS A 753 -13.82 9.51 30.16
C LYS A 753 -13.69 8.17 29.45
N LEU A 754 -12.90 7.29 30.04
CA LEU A 754 -12.83 5.87 29.69
C LEU A 754 -13.55 5.05 30.78
N GLY A 755 -14.40 4.12 30.36
CA GLY A 755 -15.09 3.16 31.24
C GLY A 755 -16.17 3.73 32.18
N PRO A 756 -16.79 2.87 33.02
CA PRO A 756 -16.55 1.43 33.12
C PRO A 756 -17.08 0.65 31.90
N TYR A 757 -16.40 -0.44 31.55
CA TYR A 757 -16.83 -1.34 30.46
C TYR A 757 -17.45 -2.61 31.02
N ASN A 758 -18.45 -3.16 30.33
CA ASN A 758 -18.99 -4.48 30.59
C ASN A 758 -18.56 -5.44 29.49
N THR A 759 -17.77 -6.46 29.83
CA THR A 759 -17.21 -7.42 28.86
C THR A 759 -18.29 -8.13 28.06
N ALA A 760 -19.40 -8.54 28.69
CA ALA A 760 -20.48 -9.23 27.99
C ALA A 760 -21.15 -8.33 26.93
N SER A 761 -21.33 -7.03 27.25
CA SER A 761 -21.82 -6.05 26.28
C SER A 761 -20.83 -5.81 25.13
N LEU A 762 -19.53 -5.77 25.41
CA LEU A 762 -18.49 -5.62 24.37
C LEU A 762 -18.47 -6.83 23.43
N VAL A 763 -18.49 -8.05 23.97
CA VAL A 763 -18.53 -9.29 23.16
C VAL A 763 -19.82 -9.36 22.34
N ALA A 764 -20.96 -8.97 22.92
CA ALA A 764 -22.23 -8.90 22.18
C ALA A 764 -22.19 -7.87 21.04
N LYS A 765 -21.52 -6.72 21.23
CA LYS A 765 -21.31 -5.72 20.18
C LYS A 765 -20.37 -6.25 19.09
N ALA A 766 -19.32 -6.98 19.48
CA ALA A 766 -18.33 -7.60 18.60
C ALA A 766 -18.90 -8.77 17.77
N SER A 767 -20.09 -9.29 18.08
CA SER A 767 -20.70 -10.40 17.34
C SER A 767 -21.00 -10.08 15.86
N LYS A 768 -20.87 -8.82 15.45
CA LYS A 768 -21.01 -8.37 14.05
C LYS A 768 -19.67 -8.37 13.29
N SER A 769 -18.54 -8.46 13.97
CA SER A 769 -17.21 -8.57 13.34
C SER A 769 -17.00 -9.99 12.79
N LYS A 770 -16.20 -10.11 11.72
CA LYS A 770 -15.83 -11.42 11.14
C LYS A 770 -15.17 -12.32 12.20
N TYR A 771 -14.27 -11.75 12.99
CA TYR A 771 -13.69 -12.34 14.19
C TYR A 771 -13.95 -11.41 15.37
N GLN A 772 -14.46 -11.95 16.48
CA GLN A 772 -14.87 -11.13 17.62
C GLN A 772 -13.68 -10.44 18.29
N ASP A 773 -12.53 -11.11 18.33
CA ASP A 773 -11.29 -10.59 18.91
C ASP A 773 -10.60 -9.51 18.08
N THR A 774 -11.02 -9.31 16.83
CA THR A 774 -10.56 -8.19 15.98
C THR A 774 -11.51 -6.99 16.04
N ALA A 775 -12.61 -7.08 16.80
CA ALA A 775 -13.51 -5.95 16.99
C ALA A 775 -12.78 -4.85 17.79
N PRO A 776 -12.87 -3.58 17.38
CA PRO A 776 -12.31 -2.48 18.17
C PRO A 776 -12.88 -2.50 19.60
N PHE A 777 -11.99 -2.59 20.59
CA PHE A 777 -12.36 -2.53 21.99
C PHE A 777 -12.93 -1.15 22.34
N ASP A 778 -12.14 -0.10 22.06
CA ASP A 778 -12.52 1.30 22.13
C ASP A 778 -11.56 2.13 21.25
N SER A 779 -11.88 3.40 21.03
CA SER A 779 -11.02 4.35 20.30
C SER A 779 -10.39 5.35 21.26
N PHE A 780 -9.05 5.36 21.31
CA PHE A 780 -8.29 6.25 22.17
C PHE A 780 -7.76 7.44 21.37
N HIS A 781 -8.38 8.62 21.55
CA HIS A 781 -7.95 9.84 20.87
C HIS A 781 -6.89 10.58 21.69
N VAL A 782 -5.75 10.86 21.05
CA VAL A 782 -4.61 11.56 21.64
C VAL A 782 -4.34 12.85 20.86
N ASN A 783 -4.41 13.98 21.55
CA ASN A 783 -3.98 15.26 21.01
C ASN A 783 -2.45 15.34 21.06
N VAL A 784 -1.84 15.61 19.90
CA VAL A 784 -0.41 15.85 19.76
C VAL A 784 -0.22 17.26 19.25
N LYS A 785 0.42 18.10 20.08
CA LYS A 785 0.73 19.49 19.73
C LYS A 785 2.24 19.66 19.64
N ASN A 786 2.73 20.14 18.50
CA ASN A 786 4.14 20.51 18.38
C ASN A 786 4.37 21.85 19.09
N THR A 787 5.11 21.84 20.18
CA THR A 787 5.44 23.03 20.99
C THR A 787 6.81 23.62 20.67
N GLY A 788 7.59 22.96 19.83
CA GLY A 788 8.90 23.44 19.39
C GLY A 788 8.84 24.25 18.11
N LYS A 789 9.91 24.19 17.32
CA LYS A 789 10.15 25.06 16.15
C LYS A 789 10.41 24.29 14.85
N VAL A 790 10.49 22.97 14.90
CA VAL A 790 10.79 22.11 13.75
C VAL A 790 9.54 21.28 13.45
N THR A 791 9.12 21.27 12.18
CA THR A 791 8.07 20.35 11.73
C THR A 791 8.57 18.92 11.87
N SER A 792 7.80 18.04 12.49
CA SER A 792 8.20 16.65 12.72
C SER A 792 7.00 15.74 12.68
N ASP A 793 7.22 14.50 12.25
CA ASP A 793 6.31 13.41 12.54
C ASP A 793 6.29 13.11 14.04
N PHE A 794 5.25 12.42 14.50
CA PHE A 794 5.13 11.90 15.86
C PHE A 794 4.48 10.51 15.86
N VAL A 795 5.16 9.54 16.45
CA VAL A 795 4.61 8.20 16.68
C VAL A 795 4.01 8.14 18.09
N THR A 796 2.75 7.75 18.20
CA THR A 796 2.06 7.47 19.46
C THR A 796 2.03 5.97 19.70
N LEU A 797 2.44 5.52 20.88
CA LEU A 797 2.34 4.14 21.35
C LEU A 797 1.42 4.10 22.58
N VAL A 798 0.36 3.30 22.55
CA VAL A 798 -0.59 3.15 23.63
C VAL A 798 -0.38 1.79 24.29
N PHE A 799 -0.10 1.80 25.58
CA PHE A 799 0.13 0.59 26.37
C PHE A 799 -0.98 0.37 27.39
N ALA A 800 -1.40 -0.88 27.55
CA ALA A 800 -2.24 -1.33 28.66
C ALA A 800 -1.37 -1.94 29.78
N SER A 801 -1.77 -1.75 31.02
CA SER A 801 -1.17 -2.39 32.20
C SER A 801 -2.26 -2.70 33.24
N THR A 802 -2.02 -3.67 34.10
CA THR A 802 -2.92 -4.04 35.20
C THR A 802 -2.14 -4.61 36.37
N ASP A 803 -2.62 -4.37 37.59
CA ASP A 803 -2.09 -4.93 38.83
C ASP A 803 -3.07 -5.89 39.52
N ASN A 804 -4.24 -6.13 38.91
CA ASN A 804 -5.35 -6.83 39.55
C ASN A 804 -6.24 -7.68 38.62
N ALA A 805 -6.03 -7.66 37.31
CA ALA A 805 -6.82 -8.44 36.35
C ALA A 805 -6.00 -9.59 35.74
N GLY A 806 -6.53 -10.82 35.84
CA GLY A 806 -5.88 -12.03 35.35
C GLY A 806 -4.92 -12.69 36.35
N PRO A 807 -4.21 -13.76 35.95
CA PRO A 807 -3.25 -14.46 36.80
C PRO A 807 -1.94 -13.67 36.95
N LYS A 808 -1.25 -13.86 38.08
CA LYS A 808 0.12 -13.39 38.28
C LYS A 808 1.14 -14.32 37.57
N PRO A 809 2.32 -13.81 37.18
CA PRO A 809 2.75 -12.42 37.24
C PRO A 809 2.08 -11.55 36.17
N TYR A 810 1.87 -10.26 36.48
CA TYR A 810 1.30 -9.29 35.55
C TYR A 810 2.41 -8.68 34.66
N PRO A 811 2.16 -8.46 33.36
CA PRO A 811 3.12 -7.74 32.52
C PRO A 811 3.27 -6.30 33.00
N ILE A 812 4.46 -5.72 32.88
CA ILE A 812 4.74 -4.30 33.18
C ILE A 812 3.78 -3.43 32.37
N LYS A 813 3.70 -3.72 31.06
CA LYS A 813 2.80 -3.10 30.10
C LYS A 813 2.72 -3.96 28.83
N THR A 814 1.70 -3.76 27.99
CA THR A 814 1.55 -4.42 26.68
C THR A 814 1.05 -3.40 25.67
N LEU A 815 1.65 -3.35 24.49
CA LEU A 815 1.24 -2.47 23.40
C LEU A 815 -0.13 -2.92 22.89
N VAL A 816 -1.07 -1.97 22.80
CA VAL A 816 -2.45 -2.24 22.38
C VAL A 816 -2.90 -1.36 21.21
N GLY A 817 -2.06 -0.43 20.79
CA GLY A 817 -2.30 0.42 19.64
C GLY A 817 -1.15 1.38 19.39
N TYR A 818 -0.99 1.78 18.13
CA TYR A 818 -0.07 2.84 17.74
C TYR A 818 -0.60 3.61 16.54
N ALA A 819 -0.06 4.79 16.32
CA ALA A 819 -0.30 5.58 15.12
C ALA A 819 0.88 6.52 14.84
N ARG A 820 1.15 6.77 13.56
CA ARG A 820 2.10 7.80 13.12
C ARG A 820 1.33 9.01 12.58
N ALA A 821 1.63 10.18 13.16
CA ALA A 821 1.10 11.45 12.74
C ALA A 821 2.19 12.26 12.01
N SER A 822 2.03 12.50 10.71
CA SER A 822 3.10 13.11 9.90
C SER A 822 3.21 14.64 10.01
N SER A 823 4.39 15.22 9.78
CA SER A 823 4.59 16.63 9.44
C SER A 823 3.82 17.64 10.30
N ILE A 824 3.80 17.44 11.63
CA ILE A 824 3.10 18.33 12.56
C ILE A 824 3.92 19.61 12.67
N LYS A 825 3.38 20.74 12.17
CA LYS A 825 4.09 22.03 12.15
C LYS A 825 4.16 22.66 13.55
N PRO A 826 5.11 23.57 13.80
CA PRO A 826 5.17 24.34 15.05
C PRO A 826 3.84 25.01 15.40
N GLY A 827 3.34 24.79 16.61
CA GLY A 827 2.06 25.31 17.09
C GLY A 827 0.82 24.56 16.60
N GLU A 828 0.97 23.63 15.64
CA GLU A 828 -0.11 22.81 15.11
C GLU A 828 -0.53 21.74 16.14
N THR A 829 -1.84 21.63 16.35
CA THR A 829 -2.47 20.46 16.96
C THR A 829 -3.18 19.70 15.83
N ARG A 830 -2.86 18.42 15.65
CA ARG A 830 -3.56 17.56 14.67
C ARG A 830 -4.92 17.14 15.20
N ALA A 831 -5.95 17.87 14.81
CA ALA A 831 -7.36 17.55 15.05
C ALA A 831 -8.25 18.19 13.96
N ASN A 832 -9.40 17.58 13.62
CA ASN A 832 -10.30 18.10 12.59
C ASN A 832 -11.34 19.03 13.20
N LEU A 833 -10.92 20.23 13.59
CA LEU A 833 -11.82 21.20 14.19
C LEU A 833 -12.98 21.51 13.22
N SER A 834 -14.20 21.26 13.69
CA SER A 834 -15.42 21.25 12.89
C SER A 834 -16.51 22.13 13.52
N PHE A 835 -17.33 22.76 12.68
CA PHE A 835 -18.47 23.56 13.11
C PHE A 835 -19.76 22.72 13.07
N VAL A 836 -20.20 22.30 14.25
CA VAL A 836 -21.22 21.25 14.43
C VAL A 836 -22.53 21.86 14.89
N LEU A 837 -23.63 21.51 14.22
CA LEU A 837 -24.99 21.76 14.67
C LEU A 837 -25.43 20.63 15.60
N GLU A 838 -25.52 20.90 16.91
CA GLU A 838 -26.02 19.93 17.91
C GLU A 838 -27.55 19.90 17.99
N GLY A 839 -28.19 21.00 17.61
CA GLY A 839 -29.63 21.18 17.65
C GLY A 839 -30.03 22.56 17.11
N ILE A 840 -31.32 22.85 17.07
CA ILE A 840 -31.84 24.12 16.54
C ILE A 840 -31.14 25.31 17.23
N LYS A 841 -30.48 26.16 16.43
CA LYS A 841 -29.68 27.31 16.86
C LYS A 841 -28.62 27.01 17.92
N LYS A 842 -28.20 25.75 18.04
CA LYS A 842 -27.18 25.32 18.98
C LYS A 842 -26.01 24.74 18.19
N VAL A 843 -24.96 25.54 18.07
CA VAL A 843 -23.73 25.17 17.37
C VAL A 843 -22.58 25.10 18.36
N LYS A 844 -21.56 24.30 18.03
CA LYS A 844 -20.29 24.27 18.75
C LYS A 844 -19.14 24.05 17.79
N PHE A 845 -17.96 24.45 18.24
CA PHE A 845 -16.70 23.99 17.67
C PHE A 845 -16.31 22.69 18.38
N GLU A 846 -16.13 21.62 17.60
CA GLU A 846 -15.82 20.29 18.10
C GLU A 846 -14.66 19.73 17.28
N GLU A 847 -13.64 19.22 17.98
CA GLU A 847 -12.57 18.47 17.35
C GLU A 847 -13.11 17.10 16.95
N ARG A 848 -13.13 16.81 15.64
CA ARG A 848 -13.48 15.50 15.12
C ARG A 848 -12.24 14.76 14.63
N PRO A 849 -12.31 13.43 14.44
CA PRO A 849 -11.26 12.70 13.74
C PRO A 849 -11.05 13.28 12.32
N ILE A 850 -9.79 13.36 11.89
CA ILE A 850 -9.48 13.65 10.49
C ILE A 850 -9.94 12.43 9.66
N PRO A 851 -10.78 12.62 8.62
CA PRO A 851 -11.22 11.50 7.80
C PRO A 851 -10.05 10.74 7.16
N GLU A 852 -10.09 9.42 7.21
CA GLU A 852 -9.13 8.56 6.52
C GLU A 852 -9.57 8.27 5.08
N ILE A 853 -8.60 8.03 4.20
CA ILE A 853 -8.84 7.48 2.85
C ILE A 853 -9.36 6.05 3.03
N ILE A 854 -10.62 5.77 2.68
CA ILE A 854 -11.20 4.41 2.78
C ILE A 854 -11.41 3.77 1.41
N ASP A 855 -11.59 4.57 0.36
CA ASP A 855 -11.60 4.12 -1.02
C ASP A 855 -10.28 4.55 -1.69
N PRO A 856 -9.63 3.68 -2.49
CA PRO A 856 -8.37 4.02 -3.14
C PRO A 856 -8.46 5.19 -4.14
N TYR A 857 -9.67 5.60 -4.54
CA TYR A 857 -9.95 6.79 -5.35
C TYR A 857 -10.34 8.03 -4.51
N ASP A 858 -10.35 7.95 -3.18
CA ASP A 858 -10.61 9.09 -2.31
C ASP A 858 -9.42 10.07 -2.28
N VAL A 859 -9.72 11.35 -2.08
CA VAL A 859 -8.76 12.37 -1.70
C VAL A 859 -9.19 13.04 -0.39
N LEU A 860 -8.22 13.47 0.40
CA LEU A 860 -8.43 14.27 1.60
C LEU A 860 -8.12 15.73 1.26
N ILE A 861 -9.11 16.61 1.41
CA ILE A 861 -9.00 18.03 1.10
C ILE A 861 -8.90 18.81 2.41
N ASN A 862 -7.90 19.68 2.51
CA ASN A 862 -7.90 20.74 3.52
C ASN A 862 -8.82 21.87 3.03
N VAL A 863 -9.95 22.06 3.71
CA VAL A 863 -10.98 22.99 3.27
C VAL A 863 -10.52 24.41 3.56
N LYS A 864 -10.46 25.26 2.53
CA LYS A 864 -9.95 26.63 2.64
C LYS A 864 -11.05 27.68 2.65
N TYR A 865 -12.16 27.43 1.97
CA TYR A 865 -13.32 28.32 2.01
C TYR A 865 -14.61 27.51 1.88
N THR A 866 -15.62 27.92 2.64
CA THR A 866 -16.97 27.38 2.54
C THR A 866 -17.99 28.51 2.44
N GLY A 867 -18.79 28.53 1.38
CA GLY A 867 -19.95 29.40 1.24
C GLY A 867 -21.12 28.92 2.10
N ILE A 868 -21.90 29.86 2.62
CA ILE A 868 -23.14 29.53 3.36
C ILE A 868 -24.28 29.37 2.35
N CYS A 869 -24.88 28.18 2.29
CA CYS A 869 -26.07 27.92 1.50
C CYS A 869 -27.35 28.28 2.28
N GLY A 870 -28.43 28.58 1.56
CA GLY A 870 -29.74 28.79 2.19
C GLY A 870 -30.25 27.56 2.96
N SER A 871 -29.92 26.35 2.49
CA SER A 871 -30.26 25.11 3.19
C SER A 871 -29.52 24.96 4.53
N ASP A 872 -28.26 25.39 4.62
CA ASP A 872 -27.52 25.39 5.89
C ASP A 872 -28.22 26.28 6.92
N VAL A 873 -28.76 27.43 6.48
CA VAL A 873 -29.55 28.32 7.34
C VAL A 873 -30.88 27.69 7.76
N HIS A 874 -31.54 26.91 6.89
CA HIS A 874 -32.73 26.15 7.28
C HIS A 874 -32.42 25.06 8.31
N TYR A 875 -31.30 24.34 8.18
CA TYR A 875 -30.86 23.38 9.20
C TYR A 875 -30.57 24.07 10.53
N TRP A 876 -29.83 25.18 10.52
CA TRP A 876 -29.53 25.94 11.73
C TRP A 876 -30.80 26.52 12.41
N GLU A 877 -31.71 27.12 11.63
CA GLU A 877 -32.91 27.79 12.15
C GLU A 877 -34.03 26.83 12.55
N HIS A 878 -34.23 25.75 11.81
CA HIS A 878 -35.41 24.88 11.93
C HIS A 878 -35.08 23.41 12.23
N GLY A 879 -33.80 23.02 12.16
CA GLY A 879 -33.39 21.61 12.33
C GLY A 879 -33.80 20.71 11.16
N ALA A 880 -34.36 21.27 10.08
CA ALA A 880 -34.83 20.51 8.93
C ALA A 880 -35.00 21.39 7.68
N ILE A 881 -34.96 20.74 6.51
CA ILE A 881 -35.45 21.29 5.24
C ILE A 881 -36.22 20.20 4.50
N GLY A 882 -37.52 20.42 4.25
CA GLY A 882 -38.39 19.38 3.70
C GLY A 882 -38.40 18.12 4.58
N SER A 883 -38.12 16.96 3.97
CA SER A 883 -38.05 15.66 4.66
C SER A 883 -36.69 15.37 5.32
N PHE A 884 -35.69 16.23 5.15
CA PHE A 884 -34.36 16.06 5.73
C PHE A 884 -34.32 16.66 7.13
N VAL A 885 -34.37 15.82 8.16
CA VAL A 885 -34.41 16.22 9.56
C VAL A 885 -33.10 15.88 10.25
N VAL A 886 -32.49 16.85 10.93
CA VAL A 886 -31.29 16.65 11.76
C VAL A 886 -31.70 15.89 13.02
N ARG A 887 -31.23 14.65 13.17
CA ARG A 887 -31.53 13.78 14.33
C ARG A 887 -30.33 13.57 15.25
N GLU A 888 -29.13 13.81 14.75
CA GLU A 888 -27.84 13.66 15.44
C GLU A 888 -26.95 14.87 15.10
N PRO A 889 -25.94 15.19 15.92
CA PRO A 889 -25.04 16.33 15.66
C PRO A 889 -24.31 16.22 14.33
N MET A 890 -24.42 17.24 13.48
CA MET A 890 -23.91 17.22 12.10
C MET A 890 -23.05 18.45 11.81
N VAL A 891 -21.91 18.28 11.14
CA VAL A 891 -21.10 19.38 10.62
C VAL A 891 -21.87 20.11 9.50
N LEU A 892 -21.86 21.45 9.50
CA LEU A 892 -22.55 22.25 8.48
C LEU A 892 -21.68 22.55 7.25
N GLY A 893 -22.29 23.07 6.18
CA GLY A 893 -21.59 23.56 4.98
C GLY A 893 -21.40 22.50 3.90
N HIS A 894 -21.49 22.94 2.64
CA HIS A 894 -21.33 22.06 1.47
C HIS A 894 -20.86 22.79 0.20
N GLU A 895 -20.76 24.12 0.22
CA GLU A 895 -20.26 24.89 -0.91
C GLU A 895 -18.77 25.20 -0.71
N SER A 896 -17.86 24.30 -1.09
CA SER A 896 -16.47 24.40 -0.61
C SER A 896 -15.40 24.28 -1.69
N SER A 897 -14.26 24.88 -1.37
CA SER A 897 -13.00 24.72 -2.09
C SER A 897 -11.86 24.50 -1.11
N GLY A 898 -10.80 23.85 -1.59
CA GLY A 898 -9.68 23.52 -0.74
C GLY A 898 -8.45 23.07 -1.52
N ILE A 899 -7.48 22.56 -0.77
CA ILE A 899 -6.23 22.04 -1.29
C ILE A 899 -6.15 20.55 -0.98
N VAL A 900 -5.82 19.74 -1.97
CA VAL A 900 -5.60 18.31 -1.79
C VAL A 900 -4.43 18.09 -0.84
N SER A 901 -4.68 17.41 0.28
CA SER A 901 -3.71 17.16 1.35
C SER A 901 -3.21 15.71 1.39
N LYS A 902 -4.02 14.76 0.93
CA LYS A 902 -3.68 13.34 0.75
C LYS A 902 -4.47 12.76 -0.42
N VAL A 903 -3.90 11.77 -1.12
CA VAL A 903 -4.56 11.04 -2.20
C VAL A 903 -4.51 9.53 -1.94
N GLY A 904 -5.55 8.81 -2.33
CA GLY A 904 -5.54 7.36 -2.38
C GLY A 904 -4.62 6.83 -3.50
N HIS A 905 -4.16 5.58 -3.37
CA HIS A 905 -3.13 5.02 -4.25
C HIS A 905 -3.61 4.76 -5.69
N LYS A 906 -4.92 4.83 -5.98
CA LYS A 906 -5.48 4.73 -7.35
C LYS A 906 -5.92 6.07 -7.93
N VAL A 907 -5.74 7.17 -7.20
CA VAL A 907 -6.03 8.52 -7.70
C VAL A 907 -5.04 8.86 -8.81
N THR A 908 -5.56 9.26 -9.98
CA THR A 908 -4.74 9.57 -11.16
C THR A 908 -4.95 10.98 -11.70
N THR A 909 -6.07 11.63 -11.33
CA THR A 909 -6.46 12.93 -11.88
C THR A 909 -6.03 14.11 -11.01
N LEU A 910 -5.65 13.86 -9.76
CA LEU A 910 -5.26 14.86 -8.76
C LEU A 910 -4.00 14.46 -8.01
N LYS A 911 -3.30 15.46 -7.46
CA LYS A 911 -2.13 15.26 -6.57
C LYS A 911 -2.18 16.19 -5.37
N VAL A 912 -1.42 15.87 -4.34
CA VAL A 912 -1.23 16.74 -3.17
C VAL A 912 -0.77 18.13 -3.62
N GLY A 913 -1.41 19.17 -3.08
CA GLY A 913 -1.19 20.58 -3.44
C GLY A 913 -2.15 21.13 -4.51
N ASP A 914 -2.90 20.28 -5.23
CA ASP A 914 -3.88 20.77 -6.20
C ASP A 914 -5.01 21.54 -5.52
N ARG A 915 -5.40 22.68 -6.11
CA ARG A 915 -6.58 23.46 -5.71
C ARG A 915 -7.83 22.87 -6.34
N VAL A 916 -8.87 22.63 -5.56
CA VAL A 916 -10.10 21.99 -6.04
C VAL A 916 -11.35 22.73 -5.56
N ALA A 917 -12.37 22.79 -6.41
CA ALA A 917 -13.77 22.98 -6.01
C ALA A 917 -14.39 21.60 -5.73
N MET A 918 -15.16 21.51 -4.66
CA MET A 918 -15.69 20.23 -4.15
C MET A 918 -17.15 20.08 -4.56
N GLU A 919 -17.51 18.99 -5.24
CA GLU A 919 -18.90 18.60 -5.49
C GLU A 919 -19.44 17.77 -4.32
N PRO A 920 -20.33 18.30 -3.46
CA PRO A 920 -20.67 17.67 -2.18
C PRO A 920 -21.53 16.40 -2.26
N GLY A 921 -21.94 15.94 -3.45
CA GLY A 921 -22.84 14.79 -3.61
C GLY A 921 -22.14 13.54 -4.14
N ILE A 922 -22.08 12.47 -3.33
CA ILE A 922 -21.56 11.16 -3.71
C ILE A 922 -22.73 10.21 -4.05
N PRO A 923 -22.95 9.87 -5.32
CA PRO A 923 -23.98 8.93 -5.73
C PRO A 923 -23.53 7.48 -5.52
N CYS A 924 -24.48 6.54 -5.40
CA CYS A 924 -24.14 5.11 -5.28
C CYS A 924 -23.55 4.46 -6.54
N ARG A 925 -23.54 5.18 -7.68
CA ARG A 925 -23.08 4.74 -9.01
C ARG A 925 -23.79 3.49 -9.58
N ARG A 926 -24.83 2.98 -8.91
CA ARG A 926 -25.46 1.68 -9.23
C ARG A 926 -26.94 1.77 -9.58
N CYS A 927 -27.67 2.74 -9.04
CA CYS A 927 -29.12 2.87 -9.27
C CYS A 927 -29.45 3.38 -10.67
N GLU A 928 -30.70 3.19 -11.12
CA GLU A 928 -31.16 3.56 -12.45
C GLU A 928 -30.89 5.04 -12.82
N PRO A 929 -31.12 6.04 -11.93
CA PRO A 929 -30.69 7.41 -12.18
C PRO A 929 -29.20 7.58 -12.45
N CYS A 930 -28.34 6.84 -11.73
CA CYS A 930 -26.89 6.92 -11.96
C CYS A 930 -26.52 6.33 -13.32
N LYS A 931 -27.06 5.15 -13.65
CA LYS A 931 -26.80 4.46 -14.92
C LYS A 931 -27.33 5.23 -16.14
N SER A 932 -28.38 6.03 -15.97
CA SER A 932 -28.94 6.91 -17.01
C SER A 932 -28.28 8.29 -17.10
N GLY A 933 -27.17 8.53 -16.38
CA GLY A 933 -26.43 9.81 -16.40
C GLY A 933 -27.06 10.93 -15.57
N LYS A 934 -28.11 10.63 -14.79
CA LYS A 934 -28.82 11.55 -13.89
C LYS A 934 -28.48 11.27 -12.42
N TYR A 935 -27.19 11.14 -12.10
CA TYR A 935 -26.74 10.73 -10.76
C TYR A 935 -27.18 11.69 -9.64
N HIS A 936 -27.47 12.95 -9.96
CA HIS A 936 -28.01 13.93 -9.00
C HIS A 936 -29.35 13.53 -8.39
N LEU A 937 -30.09 12.64 -9.06
CA LEU A 937 -31.32 12.01 -8.59
C LEU A 937 -31.09 10.64 -7.94
N CYS A 938 -29.85 10.34 -7.53
CA CYS A 938 -29.54 9.09 -6.85
C CYS A 938 -30.37 8.95 -5.57
N ILE A 939 -31.08 7.83 -5.44
CA ILE A 939 -31.90 7.51 -4.26
C ILE A 939 -31.06 7.19 -3.01
N ASN A 940 -29.77 6.89 -3.20
CA ASN A 940 -28.81 6.57 -2.15
C ASN A 940 -27.69 7.63 -2.10
N MET A 941 -28.01 8.90 -2.40
CA MET A 941 -27.04 9.99 -2.39
C MET A 941 -26.52 10.23 -0.97
N ALA A 942 -25.19 10.24 -0.80
CA ALA A 942 -24.54 10.84 0.36
C ALA A 942 -24.17 12.28 0.01
N PHE A 943 -24.74 13.26 0.72
CA PHE A 943 -24.57 14.68 0.38
C PHE A 943 -24.09 15.44 1.60
N ALA A 944 -23.00 16.21 1.47
CA ALA A 944 -22.40 16.96 2.58
C ALA A 944 -23.44 17.90 3.23
N ALA A 945 -23.44 17.97 4.55
CA ALA A 945 -24.42 18.72 5.35
C ALA A 945 -25.90 18.37 5.05
N THR A 946 -26.17 17.12 4.65
CA THR A 946 -27.54 16.55 4.59
C THR A 946 -27.58 15.32 5.50
N PRO A 947 -28.43 15.28 6.54
CA PRO A 947 -28.45 14.18 7.48
C PRO A 947 -28.61 12.81 6.79
N PRO A 948 -27.83 11.79 7.19
CA PRO A 948 -26.92 11.74 8.35
C PRO A 948 -25.46 12.16 8.05
N TYR A 949 -25.16 12.80 6.91
CA TYR A 949 -23.80 13.03 6.46
C TYR A 949 -23.25 14.40 6.90
N ASP A 950 -22.04 14.39 7.46
CA ASP A 950 -21.32 15.61 7.86
C ASP A 950 -20.99 16.51 6.66
N GLY A 951 -21.00 17.82 6.93
CA GLY A 951 -20.63 18.91 6.03
C GLY A 951 -19.14 19.25 6.01
N THR A 952 -18.82 20.30 5.26
CA THR A 952 -17.46 20.73 4.90
C THR A 952 -16.92 21.89 5.72
N LEU A 953 -17.68 22.47 6.67
CA LEU A 953 -17.14 23.42 7.66
C LEU A 953 -16.30 22.69 8.72
N ALA A 954 -15.20 22.09 8.26
CA ALA A 954 -14.21 21.37 9.03
C ALA A 954 -12.82 21.61 8.43
N ARG A 955 -11.74 21.36 9.17
CA ARG A 955 -10.36 21.51 8.66
C ARG A 955 -10.08 20.59 7.48
N TYR A 956 -10.56 19.35 7.53
CA TYR A 956 -10.39 18.35 6.50
C TYR A 956 -11.72 17.68 6.15
N TYR A 957 -11.93 17.46 4.86
CA TYR A 957 -13.05 16.71 4.33
C TYR A 957 -12.57 15.75 3.25
N ARG A 958 -13.20 14.58 3.15
CA ARG A 958 -12.81 13.54 2.20
C ARG A 958 -13.86 13.40 1.12
N LEU A 959 -13.41 13.31 -0.12
CA LEU A 959 -14.27 13.19 -1.29
C LEU A 959 -13.56 12.33 -2.36
N PRO A 960 -14.29 11.53 -3.16
CA PRO A 960 -13.70 10.83 -4.31
C PRO A 960 -13.12 11.80 -5.35
N GLU A 961 -12.04 11.40 -6.04
CA GLU A 961 -11.33 12.28 -6.98
C GLU A 961 -12.22 12.81 -8.12
N ASP A 962 -13.21 12.03 -8.56
CA ASP A 962 -14.12 12.38 -9.66
C ASP A 962 -15.15 13.46 -9.30
N PHE A 963 -15.28 13.79 -8.02
CA PHE A 963 -16.09 14.91 -7.50
C PHE A 963 -15.23 16.10 -7.03
N CYS A 964 -13.92 16.05 -7.29
CA CYS A 964 -12.98 17.12 -6.98
C CYS A 964 -12.53 17.80 -8.28
N TYR A 965 -13.05 19.00 -8.55
CA TYR A 965 -12.77 19.73 -9.78
C TYR A 965 -11.55 20.64 -9.61
N LYS A 966 -10.44 20.28 -10.27
CA LYS A 966 -9.21 21.08 -10.26
C LYS A 966 -9.47 22.50 -10.78
N LEU A 967 -9.07 23.48 -9.98
CA LEU A 967 -9.16 24.89 -10.31
C LEU A 967 -7.91 25.35 -11.06
N PRO A 968 -8.03 26.04 -12.20
CA PRO A 968 -6.90 26.69 -12.86
C PRO A 968 -6.38 27.84 -11.99
N ASP A 969 -5.13 28.26 -12.25
CA ASP A 969 -4.48 29.22 -11.37
C ASP A 969 -5.18 30.58 -11.31
N SER A 970 -5.91 30.93 -12.38
CA SER A 970 -6.72 32.13 -12.52
C SER A 970 -7.93 32.19 -11.58
N ILE A 971 -8.34 31.08 -10.94
CA ILE A 971 -9.46 31.04 -10.00
C ILE A 971 -8.94 30.94 -8.56
N PRO A 972 -9.06 32.01 -7.74
CA PRO A 972 -8.74 31.96 -6.32
C PRO A 972 -9.67 30.99 -5.56
N LEU A 973 -9.18 30.39 -4.47
CA LEU A 973 -9.96 29.41 -3.68
C LEU A 973 -11.29 29.98 -3.18
N LYS A 974 -11.33 31.25 -2.73
CA LYS A 974 -12.58 31.92 -2.33
C LYS A 974 -13.65 31.95 -3.44
N GLU A 975 -13.23 32.09 -4.70
CA GLU A 975 -14.13 32.04 -5.87
C GLU A 975 -14.47 30.58 -6.21
N GLY A 976 -13.54 29.66 -5.99
CA GLY A 976 -13.75 28.22 -6.05
C GLY A 976 -14.93 27.72 -5.20
N ALA A 977 -15.16 28.32 -4.02
CA ALA A 977 -16.30 27.95 -3.17
C ALA A 977 -17.66 28.29 -3.81
N LEU A 978 -17.71 29.24 -4.75
CA LEU A 978 -18.91 29.62 -5.49
C LEU A 978 -19.16 28.75 -6.73
N ILE A 979 -18.29 27.78 -7.03
CA ILE A 979 -18.51 26.84 -8.14
C ILE A 979 -19.70 25.92 -7.86
N GLU A 980 -19.94 25.52 -6.59
CA GLU A 980 -21.14 24.75 -6.21
C GLU A 980 -22.43 25.47 -6.58
N PRO A 981 -22.69 26.70 -6.09
CA PRO A 981 -23.94 27.38 -6.39
C PRO A 981 -24.00 27.80 -7.87
N LEU A 982 -22.86 28.00 -8.55
CA LEU A 982 -22.83 28.22 -9.99
C LEU A 982 -23.21 26.95 -10.77
N GLY A 983 -22.79 25.77 -10.32
CA GLY A 983 -23.21 24.48 -10.87
C GLY A 983 -24.73 24.30 -10.80
N VAL A 984 -25.36 24.69 -9.67
CA VAL A 984 -26.82 24.74 -9.54
C VAL A 984 -27.43 25.66 -10.59
N ALA A 985 -26.90 26.88 -10.76
CA ALA A 985 -27.40 27.83 -11.76
C ALA A 985 -27.24 27.32 -13.21
N VAL A 986 -26.14 26.63 -13.52
CA VAL A 986 -25.93 25.93 -14.80
C VAL A 986 -27.01 24.89 -15.04
N HIS A 987 -27.31 24.06 -14.04
CA HIS A 987 -28.37 23.06 -14.15
C HIS A 987 -29.75 23.70 -14.36
N VAL A 988 -30.07 24.73 -13.59
CA VAL A 988 -31.33 25.48 -13.70
C VAL A 988 -31.50 26.07 -15.11
N ALA A 989 -30.46 26.70 -15.67
CA ALA A 989 -30.48 27.24 -17.02
C ALA A 989 -30.66 26.14 -18.09
N LYS A 990 -30.02 24.97 -17.92
CA LYS A 990 -30.20 23.82 -18.81
C LYS A 990 -31.63 23.28 -18.76
N GLN A 991 -32.25 23.19 -17.57
CA GLN A 991 -33.66 22.81 -17.45
C GLN A 991 -34.58 23.78 -18.19
N GLY A 992 -34.24 25.08 -18.15
CA GLY A 992 -34.94 26.14 -18.85
C GLY A 992 -34.79 26.12 -20.37
N ASN A 993 -33.85 25.33 -20.90
CA ASN A 993 -33.49 25.26 -22.31
C ASN A 993 -33.23 26.65 -22.93
N ILE A 994 -32.45 27.47 -22.21
CA ILE A 994 -32.14 28.84 -22.63
C ILE A 994 -31.35 28.80 -23.93
N ALA A 995 -31.84 29.52 -24.93
CA ALA A 995 -31.23 29.64 -26.25
C ALA A 995 -30.89 31.11 -26.58
N PRO A 996 -29.93 31.35 -27.51
CA PRO A 996 -29.64 32.67 -28.03
C PRO A 996 -30.91 33.41 -28.47
N GLY A 997 -31.08 34.64 -27.99
CA GLY A 997 -32.24 35.47 -28.31
C GLY A 997 -33.37 35.42 -27.28
N ASN A 998 -33.41 34.46 -26.36
CA ASN A 998 -34.47 34.38 -25.35
C ASN A 998 -34.47 35.55 -24.36
N SER A 999 -35.67 35.91 -23.93
CA SER A 999 -35.93 36.77 -22.78
C SER A 999 -36.12 35.91 -21.52
N VAL A 1000 -35.33 36.18 -20.49
CA VAL A 1000 -35.30 35.41 -19.24
C VAL A 1000 -35.67 36.31 -18.07
N VAL A 1001 -36.62 35.88 -17.25
CA VAL A 1001 -36.98 36.56 -15.99
C VAL A 1001 -36.56 35.68 -14.83
N VAL A 1002 -35.75 36.23 -13.92
CA VAL A 1002 -35.27 35.54 -12.73
C VAL A 1002 -35.92 36.14 -11.49
N PHE A 1003 -36.60 35.32 -10.71
CA PHE A 1003 -37.19 35.74 -9.43
C PHE A 1003 -36.26 35.37 -8.27
N GLY A 1004 -35.98 36.35 -7.41
CA GLY A 1004 -35.04 36.28 -6.30
C GLY A 1004 -33.65 36.79 -6.69
N ALA A 1005 -33.26 37.95 -6.17
CA ALA A 1005 -31.93 38.56 -6.35
C ALA A 1005 -30.93 38.11 -5.27
N GLY A 1006 -31.03 36.86 -4.81
CA GLY A 1006 -30.03 36.22 -3.95
C GLY A 1006 -28.90 35.55 -4.76
N PRO A 1007 -27.94 34.87 -4.12
CA PRO A 1007 -26.80 34.25 -4.80
C PRO A 1007 -27.16 33.38 -5.99
N VAL A 1008 -28.05 32.39 -5.81
CA VAL A 1008 -28.47 31.47 -6.89
C VAL A 1008 -29.15 32.22 -8.03
N GLY A 1009 -30.05 33.16 -7.73
CA GLY A 1009 -30.73 33.93 -8.76
C GLY A 1009 -29.78 34.81 -9.58
N LEU A 1010 -28.82 35.49 -8.93
CA LEU A 1010 -27.80 36.27 -9.62
C LEU A 1010 -26.87 35.40 -10.48
N LEU A 1011 -26.53 34.20 -10.01
CA LEU A 1011 -25.79 33.21 -10.80
C LEU A 1011 -26.62 32.71 -11.99
N CYS A 1012 -27.92 32.44 -11.81
CA CYS A 1012 -28.84 32.11 -12.89
C CYS A 1012 -28.89 33.22 -13.96
N CYS A 1013 -28.83 34.49 -13.56
CA CYS A 1013 -28.76 35.61 -14.50
C CYS A 1013 -27.46 35.58 -15.32
N ALA A 1014 -26.33 35.36 -14.65
CA ALA A 1014 -25.02 35.28 -15.32
C ALA A 1014 -24.93 34.09 -16.28
N VAL A 1015 -25.44 32.92 -15.87
CA VAL A 1015 -25.50 31.74 -16.74
C VAL A 1015 -26.46 31.98 -17.92
N ALA A 1016 -27.64 32.57 -17.70
CA ALA A 1016 -28.57 32.90 -18.77
C ALA A 1016 -27.91 33.81 -19.83
N LYS A 1017 -27.15 34.82 -19.39
CA LYS A 1017 -26.34 35.66 -20.29
C LYS A 1017 -25.27 34.86 -21.03
N ALA A 1018 -24.52 34.02 -20.32
CA ALA A 1018 -23.50 33.17 -20.93
C ALA A 1018 -24.08 32.18 -21.96
N PHE A 1019 -25.34 31.78 -21.82
CA PHE A 1019 -26.06 30.88 -22.73
C PHE A 1019 -26.71 31.63 -23.90
N GLY A 1020 -26.61 32.96 -23.94
CA GLY A 1020 -27.04 33.78 -25.07
C GLY A 1020 -28.39 34.49 -24.89
N ALA A 1021 -28.94 34.54 -23.67
CA ALA A 1021 -30.15 35.32 -23.42
C ALA A 1021 -29.96 36.78 -23.85
N SER A 1022 -30.85 37.26 -24.73
CA SER A 1022 -30.80 38.64 -25.24
C SER A 1022 -31.20 39.65 -24.15
N LYS A 1023 -32.07 39.22 -23.24
CA LYS A 1023 -32.59 40.04 -22.15
C LYS A 1023 -32.76 39.22 -20.87
N VAL A 1024 -32.20 39.70 -19.77
CA VAL A 1024 -32.30 39.11 -18.43
C VAL A 1024 -32.85 40.17 -17.47
N ILE A 1025 -34.02 39.87 -16.90
CA ILE A 1025 -34.74 40.74 -15.97
C ILE A 1025 -34.77 40.07 -14.59
N VAL A 1026 -34.43 40.81 -13.53
CA VAL A 1026 -34.41 40.28 -12.16
C VAL A 1026 -35.53 40.89 -11.34
N SER A 1027 -36.30 40.06 -10.64
CA SER A 1027 -37.37 40.48 -9.76
C SER A 1027 -37.07 40.14 -8.30
N ASP A 1028 -37.25 41.10 -7.40
CA ASP A 1028 -37.12 40.95 -5.95
C ASP A 1028 -38.00 41.99 -5.24
N ILE A 1029 -38.20 41.84 -3.93
CA ILE A 1029 -38.87 42.83 -3.09
C ILE A 1029 -37.89 43.86 -2.53
N GLN A 1030 -36.59 43.52 -2.45
CA GLN A 1030 -35.55 44.36 -1.87
C GLN A 1030 -34.85 45.19 -2.94
N GLN A 1031 -35.06 46.51 -2.90
CA GLN A 1031 -34.44 47.44 -3.86
C GLN A 1031 -32.92 47.36 -3.85
N THR A 1032 -32.29 47.22 -2.68
CA THR A 1032 -30.82 47.11 -2.55
C THR A 1032 -30.23 45.91 -3.31
N ARG A 1033 -30.96 44.78 -3.37
CA ARG A 1033 -30.54 43.60 -4.15
C ARG A 1033 -30.75 43.80 -5.64
N LEU A 1034 -31.82 44.51 -6.02
CA LEU A 1034 -32.06 44.90 -7.41
C LEU A 1034 -30.99 45.85 -7.92
N ASP A 1035 -30.61 46.85 -7.13
CA ASP A 1035 -29.53 47.79 -7.48
C ASP A 1035 -28.21 47.04 -7.71
N PHE A 1036 -27.91 46.05 -6.86
CA PHE A 1036 -26.77 45.15 -7.06
C PHE A 1036 -26.92 44.34 -8.36
N ALA A 1037 -28.07 43.70 -8.59
CA ALA A 1037 -28.33 42.90 -9.79
C ALA A 1037 -28.14 43.71 -11.08
N LYS A 1038 -28.61 44.97 -11.09
CA LYS A 1038 -28.48 45.91 -12.20
C LYS A 1038 -27.02 46.27 -12.48
N LYS A 1039 -26.22 46.47 -11.44
CA LYS A 1039 -24.78 46.75 -11.56
C LYS A 1039 -24.00 45.51 -12.01
N TYR A 1040 -24.41 44.33 -11.58
CA TYR A 1040 -23.69 43.09 -11.83
C TYR A 1040 -23.95 42.54 -13.24
N ILE A 1041 -25.20 42.25 -13.60
CA ILE A 1041 -25.47 41.52 -14.86
C ILE A 1041 -26.86 41.73 -15.49
N ALA A 1042 -27.82 42.32 -14.79
CA ALA A 1042 -29.21 42.40 -15.23
C ALA A 1042 -29.46 43.53 -16.25
N ASP A 1043 -30.19 43.25 -17.34
CA ASP A 1043 -30.62 44.28 -18.29
C ASP A 1043 -31.83 45.07 -17.76
N GLY A 1044 -32.63 44.45 -16.91
CA GLY A 1044 -33.78 45.05 -16.26
C GLY A 1044 -33.94 44.55 -14.83
N THR A 1045 -34.53 45.38 -13.98
CA THR A 1045 -34.86 45.02 -12.61
C THR A 1045 -36.29 45.43 -12.32
N PHE A 1046 -37.04 44.57 -11.64
CA PHE A 1046 -38.44 44.78 -11.32
C PHE A 1046 -38.67 44.62 -9.83
N GLN A 1047 -39.18 45.66 -9.17
CA GLN A 1047 -39.57 45.57 -7.76
C GLN A 1047 -41.01 45.06 -7.65
N SER A 1048 -41.16 43.86 -7.11
CA SER A 1048 -42.49 43.26 -6.92
C SER A 1048 -43.31 44.04 -5.89
N ALA A 1049 -44.54 44.44 -6.25
CA ALA A 1049 -45.45 45.14 -5.35
C ALA A 1049 -46.45 44.17 -4.70
N ARG A 1050 -47.09 44.60 -3.60
CA ARG A 1050 -48.15 43.83 -2.93
C ARG A 1050 -49.50 43.97 -3.67
N VAL A 1051 -49.52 43.50 -4.91
CA VAL A 1051 -50.71 43.45 -5.79
C VAL A 1051 -50.92 42.03 -6.31
N SER A 1052 -51.92 41.81 -7.16
CA SER A 1052 -52.16 40.47 -7.72
C SER A 1052 -50.98 39.99 -8.58
N ALA A 1053 -50.82 38.67 -8.70
CA ALA A 1053 -49.74 38.09 -9.50
C ALA A 1053 -49.82 38.49 -10.98
N GLU A 1054 -51.04 38.62 -11.51
CA GLU A 1054 -51.32 39.07 -12.88
C GLU A 1054 -50.95 40.54 -13.08
N GLU A 1055 -51.25 41.39 -12.10
CA GLU A 1055 -50.91 42.81 -12.16
C GLU A 1055 -49.41 43.02 -12.14
N ASN A 1056 -48.69 42.34 -11.24
CA ASN A 1056 -47.22 42.35 -11.25
C ASN A 1056 -46.65 41.84 -12.58
N ALA A 1057 -47.24 40.77 -13.15
CA ALA A 1057 -46.78 40.23 -14.44
C ALA A 1057 -47.02 41.19 -15.60
N ASN A 1058 -48.16 41.89 -15.64
CA ASN A 1058 -48.45 42.88 -16.68
C ASN A 1058 -47.53 44.08 -16.59
N ARG A 1059 -47.32 44.61 -15.37
CA ARG A 1059 -46.36 45.69 -15.12
C ARG A 1059 -44.94 45.31 -15.54
N LEU A 1060 -44.47 44.12 -15.16
CA LEU A 1060 -43.14 43.63 -15.55
C LEU A 1060 -43.01 43.57 -17.09
N LYS A 1061 -44.05 43.08 -17.79
CA LYS A 1061 -44.04 43.01 -19.26
C LYS A 1061 -43.99 44.39 -19.92
N GLU A 1062 -44.76 45.34 -19.42
CA GLU A 1062 -44.82 46.71 -19.92
C GLU A 1062 -43.52 47.47 -19.66
N GLU A 1063 -43.06 47.50 -18.40
CA GLU A 1063 -41.84 48.19 -17.96
C GLU A 1063 -40.58 47.70 -18.69
N HIS A 1064 -40.59 46.44 -19.16
CA HIS A 1064 -39.45 45.84 -19.85
C HIS A 1064 -39.72 45.48 -21.31
N GLY A 1065 -40.81 45.93 -21.93
CA GLY A 1065 -41.05 45.75 -23.36
C GLY A 1065 -41.06 44.29 -23.83
N ILE A 1066 -41.55 43.36 -22.98
CA ILE A 1066 -41.76 41.94 -23.31
C ILE A 1066 -43.25 41.62 -23.34
N LEU A 1067 -44.03 42.39 -24.10
CA LEU A 1067 -45.50 42.34 -24.07
C LEU A 1067 -46.09 40.95 -24.36
N ALA A 1068 -45.42 40.15 -25.19
CA ALA A 1068 -45.80 38.77 -25.47
C ALA A 1068 -45.55 37.79 -24.30
N GLY A 1069 -44.80 38.22 -23.28
CA GLY A 1069 -44.31 37.43 -22.16
C GLY A 1069 -42.85 36.98 -22.32
N ALA A 1070 -42.25 36.51 -21.24
CA ALA A 1070 -40.88 35.98 -21.22
C ALA A 1070 -40.82 34.57 -21.83
N ASP A 1071 -39.70 34.23 -22.46
CA ASP A 1071 -39.44 32.87 -22.97
C ASP A 1071 -39.21 31.87 -21.83
N VAL A 1072 -38.42 32.29 -20.84
CA VAL A 1072 -38.01 31.45 -19.71
C VAL A 1072 -38.14 32.22 -18.41
N VAL A 1073 -38.65 31.55 -17.38
CA VAL A 1073 -38.65 32.01 -15.99
C VAL A 1073 -37.82 31.07 -15.14
N LEU A 1074 -36.86 31.63 -14.39
CA LEU A 1074 -36.10 30.90 -13.38
C LEU A 1074 -36.48 31.43 -12.00
N GLU A 1075 -37.09 30.59 -11.17
CA GLU A 1075 -37.58 30.99 -9.85
C GLU A 1075 -36.62 30.49 -8.76
N ALA A 1076 -35.90 31.41 -8.12
CA ALA A 1076 -34.87 31.11 -7.12
C ALA A 1076 -35.22 31.65 -5.71
N SER A 1077 -36.39 32.26 -5.52
CA SER A 1077 -36.81 32.80 -4.21
C SER A 1077 -37.59 31.79 -3.36
N GLY A 1078 -38.30 30.85 -3.98
CA GLY A 1078 -39.24 29.94 -3.30
C GLY A 1078 -40.50 30.64 -2.79
N ALA A 1079 -40.70 31.93 -3.08
CA ALA A 1079 -41.83 32.70 -2.60
C ALA A 1079 -43.07 32.45 -3.48
N GLU A 1080 -44.17 32.01 -2.86
CA GLU A 1080 -45.43 31.70 -3.54
C GLU A 1080 -45.92 32.84 -4.48
N PRO A 1081 -45.90 34.14 -4.09
CA PRO A 1081 -46.27 35.23 -5.01
C PRO A 1081 -45.35 35.34 -6.23
N ALA A 1082 -44.05 35.08 -6.07
CA ALA A 1082 -43.08 35.14 -7.18
C ALA A 1082 -43.32 34.00 -8.17
N ILE A 1083 -43.63 32.80 -7.67
CA ILE A 1083 -44.01 31.63 -8.49
C ILE A 1083 -45.24 31.95 -9.33
N HIS A 1084 -46.29 32.54 -8.71
CA HIS A 1084 -47.51 32.91 -9.44
C HIS A 1084 -47.24 33.97 -10.50
N THR A 1085 -46.55 35.06 -10.14
CA THR A 1085 -46.18 36.11 -11.11
C THR A 1085 -45.34 35.55 -12.25
N GLY A 1086 -44.41 34.63 -11.96
CA GLY A 1086 -43.61 33.95 -12.97
C GLY A 1086 -44.44 33.10 -13.95
N VAL A 1087 -45.50 32.43 -13.50
CA VAL A 1087 -46.43 31.74 -14.43
C VAL A 1087 -47.17 32.74 -15.33
N HIS A 1088 -47.61 33.87 -14.78
CA HIS A 1088 -48.36 34.87 -15.54
C HIS A 1088 -47.49 35.69 -16.51
N VAL A 1089 -46.20 35.88 -16.22
CA VAL A 1089 -45.26 36.63 -17.07
C VAL A 1089 -44.78 35.83 -18.29
N LEU A 1090 -44.83 34.50 -18.25
CA LEU A 1090 -44.44 33.65 -19.37
C LEU A 1090 -45.34 33.86 -20.60
N ARG A 1091 -44.72 33.80 -21.79
CA ARG A 1091 -45.45 33.69 -23.05
C ARG A 1091 -46.10 32.31 -23.21
N THR A 1092 -47.05 32.19 -24.14
CA THR A 1092 -47.58 30.88 -24.55
C THR A 1092 -46.45 29.95 -25.00
N GLY A 1093 -46.44 28.72 -24.49
CA GLY A 1093 -45.38 27.72 -24.69
C GLY A 1093 -44.07 28.00 -23.95
N GLY A 1094 -44.01 29.01 -23.08
CA GLY A 1094 -42.81 29.36 -22.31
C GLY A 1094 -42.41 28.31 -21.26
N THR A 1095 -41.19 28.39 -20.75
CA THR A 1095 -40.65 27.43 -19.77
C THR A 1095 -40.45 28.07 -18.40
N PHE A 1096 -41.00 27.44 -17.36
CA PHE A 1096 -40.79 27.78 -15.97
C PHE A 1096 -39.87 26.75 -15.30
N VAL A 1097 -38.85 27.20 -14.57
CA VAL A 1097 -37.98 26.35 -13.76
C VAL A 1097 -38.02 26.77 -12.30
N GLN A 1098 -38.52 25.89 -11.43
CA GLN A 1098 -38.50 26.04 -9.98
C GLN A 1098 -37.16 25.58 -9.41
N ALA A 1099 -36.39 26.49 -8.82
CA ALA A 1099 -35.11 26.22 -8.15
C ALA A 1099 -35.13 26.58 -6.65
N GLY A 1100 -35.83 27.66 -6.28
CA GLY A 1100 -35.99 28.08 -4.89
C GLY A 1100 -36.82 27.07 -4.10
N MET A 1101 -36.39 26.72 -2.88
CA MET A 1101 -37.15 25.82 -2.01
C MET A 1101 -38.10 26.63 -1.12
N GLY A 1102 -39.40 26.57 -1.44
CA GLY A 1102 -40.47 27.24 -0.70
C GLY A 1102 -41.25 26.31 0.22
N LYS A 1103 -42.52 26.66 0.48
CA LYS A 1103 -43.47 25.77 1.17
C LYS A 1103 -43.63 24.45 0.40
N SER A 1104 -43.81 23.34 1.12
CA SER A 1104 -44.06 22.02 0.53
C SER A 1104 -45.34 21.95 -0.30
N GLU A 1105 -46.37 22.73 0.08
CA GLU A 1105 -47.64 22.85 -0.63
C GLU A 1105 -48.05 24.32 -0.71
N MET A 1106 -48.67 24.71 -1.83
CA MET A 1106 -49.12 26.08 -2.09
C MET A 1106 -50.30 26.11 -3.07
N ASN A 1107 -50.98 27.26 -3.17
CA ASN A 1107 -51.95 27.47 -4.25
C ASN A 1107 -51.20 27.59 -5.59
N PHE A 1108 -51.78 27.11 -6.69
CA PHE A 1108 -51.10 27.07 -7.98
C PHE A 1108 -52.01 27.51 -9.14
N PRO A 1109 -51.58 28.44 -10.01
CA PRO A 1109 -52.39 28.99 -11.11
C PRO A 1109 -52.52 27.99 -12.29
N ILE A 1110 -53.17 26.85 -12.04
CA ILE A 1110 -53.23 25.71 -12.97
C ILE A 1110 -53.89 26.07 -14.31
N MET A 1111 -54.93 26.92 -14.30
CA MET A 1111 -55.61 27.34 -15.54
C MET A 1111 -54.71 28.18 -16.44
N ALA A 1112 -53.80 29.00 -15.87
CA ALA A 1112 -52.85 29.77 -16.65
C ALA A 1112 -51.77 28.87 -17.28
N VAL A 1113 -51.31 27.86 -16.53
CA VAL A 1113 -50.36 26.84 -17.04
C VAL A 1113 -50.98 26.06 -18.20
N CYS A 1114 -52.20 25.54 -18.02
CA CYS A 1114 -52.90 24.77 -19.06
C CYS A 1114 -53.26 25.64 -20.27
N GLY A 1115 -53.82 26.83 -20.05
CA GLY A 1115 -54.29 27.71 -21.13
C GLY A 1115 -53.17 28.28 -22.00
N LYS A 1116 -51.95 28.40 -21.46
CA LYS A 1116 -50.75 28.83 -22.19
C LYS A 1116 -49.85 27.68 -22.63
N GLU A 1117 -50.22 26.43 -22.33
CA GLU A 1117 -49.39 25.24 -22.60
C GLU A 1117 -47.94 25.39 -22.09
N LEU A 1118 -47.79 25.84 -20.85
CA LEU A 1118 -46.46 26.12 -20.29
C LEU A 1118 -45.70 24.83 -19.94
N ASN A 1119 -44.38 24.87 -20.12
CA ASN A 1119 -43.47 23.83 -19.65
C ASN A 1119 -43.05 24.13 -18.21
N PHE A 1120 -43.60 23.44 -17.23
CA PHE A 1120 -43.25 23.63 -15.81
C PHE A 1120 -42.29 22.53 -15.33
N LYS A 1121 -41.09 22.92 -14.89
CA LYS A 1121 -40.03 22.00 -14.48
C LYS A 1121 -39.50 22.33 -13.09
N GLY A 1122 -39.07 21.30 -12.36
CA GLY A 1122 -38.26 21.46 -11.16
C GLY A 1122 -36.76 21.34 -11.49
N SER A 1123 -35.93 21.91 -10.64
CA SER A 1123 -34.48 21.73 -10.64
C SER A 1123 -34.03 21.27 -9.26
N PHE A 1124 -33.19 20.24 -9.19
CA PHE A 1124 -32.65 19.73 -7.93
C PHE A 1124 -31.14 19.52 -8.07
N ARG A 1125 -30.36 20.33 -7.34
CA ARG A 1125 -28.89 20.32 -7.34
C ARG A 1125 -28.31 20.60 -8.75
N TYR A 1126 -27.37 19.79 -9.20
CA TYR A 1126 -26.66 19.86 -10.47
C TYR A 1126 -26.42 18.44 -11.00
N GLY A 1127 -26.37 18.26 -12.31
CA GLY A 1127 -26.13 16.98 -12.97
C GLY A 1127 -24.74 16.86 -13.60
N SER A 1128 -24.54 15.76 -14.32
CA SER A 1128 -23.26 15.45 -14.96
C SER A 1128 -22.78 16.57 -15.88
N GLY A 1129 -21.55 17.04 -15.64
CA GLY A 1129 -20.87 18.08 -16.41
C GLY A 1129 -21.25 19.51 -16.04
N ASP A 1130 -22.18 19.75 -15.11
CA ASP A 1130 -22.57 21.10 -14.71
C ASP A 1130 -21.46 21.81 -13.93
N TYR A 1131 -20.78 21.10 -13.01
CA TYR A 1131 -19.62 21.61 -12.27
C TYR A 1131 -18.44 21.96 -13.19
N LYS A 1132 -18.11 21.05 -14.12
CA LYS A 1132 -17.05 21.29 -15.10
C LYS A 1132 -17.33 22.56 -15.91
N LEU A 1133 -18.57 22.73 -16.39
CA LEU A 1133 -18.97 23.92 -17.13
C LEU A 1133 -18.93 25.18 -16.25
N ALA A 1134 -19.31 25.10 -14.98
CA ALA A 1134 -19.19 26.21 -14.04
C ALA A 1134 -17.73 26.68 -13.89
N VAL A 1135 -16.79 25.75 -13.71
CA VAL A 1135 -15.34 26.06 -13.68
C VAL A 1135 -14.90 26.73 -14.99
N GLU A 1136 -15.29 26.18 -16.14
CA GLU A 1136 -14.93 26.72 -17.46
C GLU A 1136 -15.47 28.15 -17.68
N LEU A 1137 -16.70 28.44 -17.27
CA LEU A 1137 -17.32 29.76 -17.42
C LEU A 1137 -16.58 30.83 -16.61
N VAL A 1138 -16.10 30.49 -15.40
CA VAL A 1138 -15.30 31.40 -14.58
C VAL A 1138 -13.87 31.51 -15.13
N ALA A 1139 -13.25 30.39 -15.48
CA ALA A 1139 -11.87 30.34 -15.98
C ALA A 1139 -11.70 31.16 -17.27
N THR A 1140 -12.71 31.15 -18.13
CA THR A 1140 -12.72 31.91 -19.40
C THR A 1140 -13.19 33.36 -19.24
N GLY A 1141 -13.54 33.79 -18.02
CA GLY A 1141 -14.02 35.13 -17.74
C GLY A 1141 -15.43 35.43 -18.28
N LYS A 1142 -16.18 34.42 -18.74
CA LYS A 1142 -17.57 34.58 -19.18
C LYS A 1142 -18.51 34.91 -18.03
N ILE A 1143 -18.18 34.45 -16.83
CA ILE A 1143 -18.89 34.78 -15.59
C ILE A 1143 -17.85 35.16 -14.53
N SER A 1144 -18.09 36.29 -13.84
CA SER A 1144 -17.32 36.66 -12.66
C SER A 1144 -18.14 36.37 -11.41
N VAL A 1145 -17.60 35.57 -10.47
CA VAL A 1145 -18.27 35.29 -9.19
C VAL A 1145 -17.74 36.17 -8.05
N LYS A 1146 -16.66 36.91 -8.30
CA LYS A 1146 -15.95 37.72 -7.31
C LYS A 1146 -16.84 38.78 -6.66
N GLU A 1147 -17.67 39.46 -7.44
CA GLU A 1147 -18.53 40.55 -6.97
C GLU A 1147 -19.64 40.05 -6.02
N LEU A 1148 -20.00 38.77 -6.10
CA LEU A 1148 -21.03 38.17 -5.26
C LEU A 1148 -20.55 37.99 -3.81
N ILE A 1149 -19.24 37.86 -3.59
CA ILE A 1149 -18.63 37.72 -2.27
C ILE A 1149 -18.65 39.10 -1.57
N THR A 1150 -19.61 39.28 -0.69
CA THR A 1150 -19.83 40.54 0.05
C THR A 1150 -19.56 40.44 1.54
N GLY A 1151 -19.37 39.22 2.05
CA GLY A 1151 -19.01 38.94 3.45
C GLY A 1151 -17.99 37.82 3.52
N GLU A 1152 -16.97 38.00 4.34
CA GLU A 1152 -15.93 37.01 4.62
C GLU A 1152 -15.72 36.98 6.14
N PHE A 1153 -15.83 35.78 6.72
CA PHE A 1153 -15.68 35.54 8.16
C PHE A 1153 -14.58 34.53 8.40
N LYS A 1154 -13.94 34.60 9.56
CA LYS A 1154 -13.04 33.55 10.03
C LYS A 1154 -13.84 32.34 10.49
N PHE A 1155 -13.20 31.17 10.56
CA PHE A 1155 -13.84 29.94 11.01
C PHE A 1155 -14.48 30.09 12.40
N GLU A 1156 -13.79 30.77 13.32
CA GLU A 1156 -14.25 30.99 14.69
C GLU A 1156 -15.49 31.90 14.78
N ASP A 1157 -15.74 32.69 13.73
CA ASP A 1157 -16.89 33.58 13.62
C ASP A 1157 -18.04 32.95 12.81
N ALA A 1158 -17.99 31.64 12.53
CA ALA A 1158 -18.97 30.95 11.70
C ALA A 1158 -20.41 31.20 12.17
N GLU A 1159 -20.71 31.10 13.48
CA GLU A 1159 -22.07 31.36 13.99
C GLU A 1159 -22.58 32.77 13.64
N GLN A 1160 -21.73 33.79 13.75
CA GLN A 1160 -22.08 35.17 13.40
C GLN A 1160 -22.37 35.30 11.90
N ALA A 1161 -21.64 34.57 11.06
CA ALA A 1161 -21.88 34.54 9.62
C ALA A 1161 -23.29 33.99 9.28
N TYR A 1162 -23.75 32.95 9.98
CA TYR A 1162 -25.12 32.42 9.84
C TYR A 1162 -26.18 33.43 10.28
N VAL A 1163 -25.95 34.12 11.40
CA VAL A 1163 -26.83 35.19 11.90
C VAL A 1163 -26.97 36.32 10.86
N ASP A 1164 -25.85 36.74 10.26
CA ASP A 1164 -25.84 37.84 9.28
C ASP A 1164 -26.52 37.45 7.95
N VAL A 1165 -26.29 36.22 7.46
CA VAL A 1165 -26.99 35.70 6.27
C VAL A 1165 -28.49 35.62 6.53
N LYS A 1166 -28.92 35.13 7.69
CA LYS A 1166 -30.34 35.08 8.08
C LYS A 1166 -30.99 36.46 8.13
N ALA A 1167 -30.26 37.47 8.58
CA ALA A 1167 -30.69 38.87 8.60
C ALA A 1167 -30.71 39.52 7.20
N GLY A 1168 -30.29 38.80 6.15
CA GLY A 1168 -30.28 39.29 4.77
C GLY A 1168 -29.16 40.29 4.48
N LYS A 1169 -28.11 40.34 5.30
CA LYS A 1169 -26.95 41.21 5.07
C LYS A 1169 -26.06 40.63 3.96
N GLY A 1170 -25.74 41.44 2.96
CA GLY A 1170 -24.91 41.03 1.83
C GLY A 1170 -25.64 40.16 0.78
N ILE A 1171 -24.86 39.70 -0.21
CA ILE A 1171 -25.25 38.77 -1.26
C ILE A 1171 -24.73 37.37 -0.92
N LYS A 1172 -23.42 37.11 -1.05
CA LYS A 1172 -22.79 35.84 -0.65
C LYS A 1172 -21.82 36.07 0.51
N THR A 1173 -21.93 35.20 1.51
CA THR A 1173 -21.01 35.11 2.64
C THR A 1173 -20.22 33.83 2.56
N ILE A 1174 -18.90 33.94 2.74
CA ILE A 1174 -17.97 32.82 2.83
C ILE A 1174 -17.31 32.81 4.21
N ILE A 1175 -16.97 31.61 4.66
CA ILE A 1175 -16.19 31.36 5.88
C ILE A 1175 -14.83 30.82 5.45
N ALA A 1176 -13.76 31.44 5.91
CA ALA A 1176 -12.40 30.94 5.72
C ALA A 1176 -12.19 29.68 6.58
N GLY A 1177 -11.62 28.65 5.96
CA GLY A 1177 -11.24 27.41 6.62
C GLY A 1177 -9.96 27.54 7.43
N LEU A 1178 -9.60 26.46 8.12
CA LEU A 1178 -8.42 26.38 8.98
C LEU A 1178 -7.20 25.89 8.20
N ASP A 1179 -6.04 26.50 8.49
CA ASP A 1179 -4.78 26.18 7.81
C ASP A 1179 -4.15 24.84 8.21
#